data_AF-F5T976-F1
#
_entry.id   AF-F5T976-F1
#
_cell.length_a   1.000
_cell.length_b   1.000
_cell.length_c   1.000
_cell.angle_alpha   90.00
_cell.angle_beta   90.00
_cell.angle_gamma   90.00
#
_symmetry.space_group_name_H-M   'P 1'
#
loop_
_entity.id
_entity.type
_entity.pdbx_description
1 polymer ?
#
loop_
_entity_poly.entity_id
_entity_poly.type
_entity_poly.pdbx_seq_one_letter_code
_entity_poly.pdbx_strand_id
1 'polypeptide(L)'
;MMELKREFFYEEVQDGFYVPSIMKRAWGAGLTILSEIDRICRKYEIPYYAGYGTLLGAVRSSSFIPWDDDIDLMMLRSDYNRFLSVAEKELPEELALASLETNPDFWGMNPHVCSAVLCFHPKLSSKYREFPYHAFVDIFPLDELAEDPEEERQRENKVHLLFQMMKKVEGREGEPEKWEEELKEIEKFFSVRLDRSQSILTQLIGVMDRVVYQEFNGRGGSTLTFMPLYMMRKDRYPREVFEKREWVPFCNISLPIPAGYDRLLQCTYGNYHKKVKAGGEHDYPYFKERERELAEMLGKERFFNYAFKKEDLERPKVQSFRNLTFLTADYLLEKSKSLVEQIQRGNTSLALSELPLLQETAISLGTAIEQKKGKEKESVSILERYCEALYEAYLSLQEGLSGDVSGELVAEQLATEQLIKAGNCLKDLKEVLERDCKRQVVFLPHSAKHFASLRPLIDALQEREDTEVKLMPIPYFDRLGDGSLSEMHYEGEDFPKEYPITDYRSYNFAAELPDCIVTNSPYDAFNPVWSVDPFFYSDKLKQYTNKLVYIPDFVTDEIDPQLEEDGKAFYNMRYYVTVPGVFHADYTIVQSEAMRKAYLEKISRFLEEEEDLEEKAGNKGRLQRKEACLKERSIDELMQMMQKKILGAGSCLLGEKEGQGTKEVVEAFRKIWEEL
;
A
#
# COMPACT_ATOMS: atom_id res chain seq x y z
N MET A 1 8.96 22.50 -18.89
CA MET A 1 9.11 21.24 -18.15
C MET A 1 7.71 20.81 -17.74
N MET A 2 7.30 19.57 -18.01
CA MET A 2 5.99 19.06 -17.61
C MET A 2 5.90 19.07 -16.08
N GLU A 3 4.91 19.75 -15.52
CA GLU A 3 4.72 19.88 -14.07
C GLU A 3 3.50 19.04 -13.65
N LEU A 4 3.78 17.84 -13.15
CA LEU A 4 2.76 16.98 -12.53
C LEU A 4 2.55 17.47 -11.10
N LYS A 5 1.29 17.65 -10.71
CA LYS A 5 0.96 17.96 -9.32
C LYS A 5 1.38 16.81 -8.42
N ARG A 6 1.79 17.10 -7.19
CA ARG A 6 2.23 16.09 -6.20
C ARG A 6 1.18 15.00 -5.99
N GLU A 7 -0.10 15.37 -5.95
CA GLU A 7 -1.23 14.45 -5.75
C GLU A 7 -1.35 13.39 -6.85
N PHE A 8 -0.75 13.63 -8.04
CA PHE A 8 -0.69 12.63 -9.11
C PHE A 8 0.07 11.36 -8.67
N PHE A 9 1.07 11.52 -7.80
CA PHE A 9 1.95 10.42 -7.38
C PHE A 9 1.38 9.60 -6.22
N TYR A 10 0.32 10.07 -5.57
CA TYR A 10 -0.32 9.33 -4.49
C TYR A 10 -1.21 8.23 -5.03
N GLU A 11 -1.33 7.15 -4.26
CA GLU A 11 -2.25 6.07 -4.55
C GLU A 11 -3.69 6.56 -4.64
N GLU A 12 -4.48 5.87 -5.46
CA GLU A 12 -5.91 6.12 -5.56
C GLU A 12 -6.65 4.88 -6.03
N VAL A 13 -7.97 4.88 -5.84
CA VAL A 13 -8.85 3.91 -6.49
C VAL A 13 -9.54 4.59 -7.67
N GLN A 14 -9.33 4.03 -8.87
CA GLN A 14 -10.02 4.45 -10.08
C GLN A 14 -10.77 3.25 -10.66
N ASP A 15 -12.05 3.42 -10.97
CA ASP A 15 -12.90 2.35 -11.51
C ASP A 15 -12.86 1.04 -10.70
N GLY A 16 -12.84 1.16 -9.37
CA GLY A 16 -12.78 0.02 -8.44
C GLY A 16 -11.43 -0.70 -8.41
N PHE A 17 -10.38 -0.14 -9.03
CA PHE A 17 -9.03 -0.69 -9.06
C PHE A 17 -8.05 0.19 -8.27
N TYR A 18 -7.31 -0.41 -7.34
CA TYR A 18 -6.28 0.29 -6.56
C TYR A 18 -5.02 0.49 -7.40
N VAL A 19 -4.66 1.74 -7.67
CA VAL A 19 -3.44 2.14 -8.38
C VAL A 19 -2.38 2.51 -7.34
N PRO A 20 -1.31 1.71 -7.18
CA PRO A 20 -0.29 1.97 -6.19
C PRO A 20 0.59 3.16 -6.59
N SER A 21 1.16 3.84 -5.60
CA SER A 21 1.97 5.05 -5.79
C SER A 21 3.24 4.81 -6.63
N ILE A 22 3.82 3.60 -6.61
CA ILE A 22 4.93 3.25 -7.53
C ILE A 22 4.48 3.17 -9.00
N MET A 23 3.24 2.77 -9.28
CA MET A 23 2.69 2.80 -10.63
C MET A 23 2.56 4.23 -11.14
N LYS A 24 2.13 5.16 -10.27
CA LYS A 24 2.10 6.59 -10.60
C LYS A 24 3.49 7.15 -10.93
N ARG A 25 4.54 6.68 -10.25
CA ARG A 25 5.93 7.02 -10.62
C ARG A 25 6.32 6.46 -11.98
N ALA A 26 5.95 5.21 -12.29
CA ALA A 26 6.18 4.61 -13.61
C ALA A 26 5.52 5.45 -14.71
N TRP A 27 4.25 5.80 -14.56
CA TRP A 27 3.53 6.69 -15.48
C TRP A 27 4.22 8.06 -15.60
N GLY A 28 4.63 8.68 -14.49
CA GLY A 28 5.34 9.96 -14.51
C GLY A 28 6.71 9.90 -15.23
N ALA A 29 7.43 8.79 -15.10
CA ALA A 29 8.67 8.54 -15.80
C ALA A 29 8.43 8.32 -17.31
N GLY A 30 7.41 7.52 -17.67
CA GLY A 30 6.97 7.31 -19.05
C GLY A 30 6.56 8.62 -19.74
N LEU A 31 5.76 9.47 -19.07
CA LEU A 31 5.38 10.79 -19.58
C LEU A 31 6.59 11.71 -19.81
N THR A 32 7.67 11.54 -19.02
CA THR A 32 8.91 12.29 -19.20
C THR A 32 9.64 11.84 -20.47
N ILE A 33 9.69 10.54 -20.75
CA ILE A 33 10.24 10.00 -22.01
C ILE A 33 9.38 10.42 -23.20
N LEU A 34 8.06 10.31 -23.08
CA LEU A 34 7.10 10.74 -24.10
C LEU A 34 7.27 12.22 -24.46
N SER A 35 7.56 13.08 -23.48
CA SER A 35 7.82 14.50 -23.73
C SER A 35 9.08 14.73 -24.59
N GLU A 36 10.10 13.89 -24.46
CA GLU A 36 11.28 13.93 -25.33
C GLU A 36 10.97 13.41 -26.74
N ILE A 37 10.19 12.35 -26.85
CA ILE A 37 9.71 11.84 -28.15
C ILE A 37 8.88 12.93 -28.86
N ASP A 38 7.90 13.54 -28.18
CA ASP A 38 7.08 14.63 -28.72
C ASP A 38 7.94 15.81 -29.18
N ARG A 39 8.95 16.22 -28.38
CA ARG A 39 9.89 17.29 -28.76
C ARG A 39 10.60 16.98 -30.08
N ILE A 40 11.10 15.76 -30.23
CA ILE A 40 11.80 15.31 -31.46
C ILE A 40 10.80 15.27 -32.63
N CYS A 41 9.66 14.61 -32.45
CA CYS A 41 8.64 14.48 -33.47
C CYS A 41 8.12 15.85 -33.96
N ARG A 42 7.90 16.81 -33.07
CA ARG A 42 7.52 18.19 -33.45
C ARG A 42 8.63 18.92 -34.19
N LYS A 43 9.88 18.80 -33.74
CA LYS A 43 11.03 19.46 -34.37
C LYS A 43 11.24 19.01 -35.82
N TYR A 44 11.01 17.73 -36.10
CA TYR A 44 11.23 17.12 -37.41
C TYR A 44 9.94 16.88 -38.21
N GLU A 45 8.79 17.38 -37.72
CA GLU A 45 7.48 17.19 -38.33
C GLU A 45 7.16 15.72 -38.64
N ILE A 46 7.40 14.85 -37.65
CA ILE A 46 7.15 13.41 -37.72
C ILE A 46 5.81 13.13 -37.01
N PRO A 47 4.76 12.71 -37.74
CA PRO A 47 3.51 12.27 -37.13
C PRO A 47 3.70 11.03 -36.26
N TYR A 48 3.02 11.02 -35.12
CA TYR A 48 2.84 9.87 -34.26
C TYR A 48 1.45 9.96 -33.62
N TYR A 49 0.95 8.85 -33.11
CA TYR A 49 -0.40 8.73 -32.56
C TYR A 49 -0.37 7.92 -31.26
N ALA A 50 -1.24 8.20 -30.30
CA ALA A 50 -1.48 7.28 -29.20
C ALA A 50 -2.02 5.95 -29.74
N GLY A 51 -1.49 4.84 -29.25
CA GLY A 51 -1.95 3.48 -29.57
C GLY A 51 -2.65 2.82 -28.40
N TYR A 52 -3.32 1.70 -28.69
CA TYR A 52 -3.76 0.68 -27.72
C TYR A 52 -4.27 1.22 -26.37
N GLY A 53 -3.64 0.82 -25.24
CA GLY A 53 -4.09 1.15 -23.88
C GLY A 53 -4.03 2.65 -23.62
N THR A 54 -2.98 3.30 -24.12
CA THR A 54 -2.79 4.76 -24.02
C THR A 54 -3.91 5.55 -24.72
N LEU A 55 -4.28 5.18 -25.96
CA LEU A 55 -5.38 5.81 -26.68
C LEU A 55 -6.72 5.57 -25.98
N LEU A 56 -6.94 4.33 -25.52
CA LEU A 56 -8.17 3.96 -24.83
C LEU A 56 -8.34 4.78 -23.53
N GLY A 57 -7.26 4.97 -22.77
CA GLY A 57 -7.24 5.84 -21.59
C GLY A 57 -7.48 7.32 -21.93
N ALA A 58 -6.81 7.83 -22.97
CA ALA A 58 -7.00 9.20 -23.44
C ALA A 58 -8.45 9.52 -23.80
N VAL A 59 -9.14 8.59 -24.47
CA VAL A 59 -10.54 8.76 -24.88
C VAL A 59 -11.52 8.58 -23.72
N ARG A 60 -11.28 7.63 -22.81
CA ARG A 60 -12.24 7.29 -21.75
C ARG A 60 -12.17 8.17 -20.52
N SER A 61 -10.97 8.59 -20.12
CA SER A 61 -10.75 9.30 -18.86
C SER A 61 -9.76 10.45 -18.97
N SER A 62 -9.22 10.72 -20.16
CA SER A 62 -8.12 11.68 -20.34
C SER A 62 -6.93 11.38 -19.42
N SER A 63 -6.69 10.09 -19.13
CA SER A 63 -5.67 9.59 -18.21
C SER A 63 -5.27 8.16 -18.59
N PHE A 64 -4.28 7.61 -17.90
CA PHE A 64 -3.98 6.17 -17.94
C PHE A 64 -5.20 5.32 -17.55
N ILE A 65 -5.24 4.10 -18.08
CA ILE A 65 -6.13 3.04 -17.60
C ILE A 65 -5.54 2.48 -16.30
N PRO A 66 -6.34 2.22 -15.25
CA PRO A 66 -5.81 1.84 -13.93
C PRO A 66 -4.96 0.57 -13.90
N TRP A 67 -5.24 -0.39 -14.78
CA TRP A 67 -4.60 -1.70 -14.87
C TRP A 67 -3.61 -1.83 -16.05
N ASP A 68 -3.11 -0.68 -16.51
CA ASP A 68 -2.19 -0.48 -17.62
C ASP A 68 -0.96 0.26 -17.10
N ASP A 69 0.24 -0.13 -17.54
CA ASP A 69 1.50 0.31 -16.93
C ASP A 69 2.48 0.98 -17.89
N ASP A 70 2.23 0.93 -19.20
CA ASP A 70 3.09 1.42 -20.26
C ASP A 70 2.46 2.57 -21.07
N ILE A 71 3.18 3.01 -22.10
CA ILE A 71 2.72 4.03 -23.05
C ILE A 71 2.96 3.52 -24.46
N ASP A 72 1.91 3.46 -25.25
CA ASP A 72 1.91 2.99 -26.63
C ASP A 72 1.82 4.14 -27.63
N LEU A 73 2.77 4.19 -28.57
CA LEU A 73 2.72 5.11 -29.71
C LEU A 73 2.66 4.34 -31.03
N MET A 74 1.79 4.75 -31.94
CA MET A 74 1.76 4.24 -33.31
C MET A 74 2.42 5.25 -34.26
N MET A 75 3.19 4.74 -35.21
CA MET A 75 3.77 5.53 -36.29
C MET A 75 3.59 4.79 -37.61
N LEU A 76 3.33 5.50 -38.72
CA LEU A 76 3.47 4.88 -40.04
C LEU A 76 4.92 4.44 -40.23
N ARG A 77 5.19 3.33 -40.91
CA ARG A 77 6.58 2.83 -41.11
C ARG A 77 7.52 3.91 -41.65
N SER A 78 7.05 4.73 -42.60
CA SER A 78 7.83 5.86 -43.13
C SER A 78 8.21 6.89 -42.07
N ASP A 79 7.31 7.17 -41.13
CA ASP A 79 7.53 8.14 -40.06
C ASP A 79 8.39 7.56 -38.94
N TYR A 80 8.23 6.27 -38.62
CA TYR A 80 9.16 5.54 -37.75
C TYR A 80 10.58 5.57 -38.31
N ASN A 81 10.77 5.30 -39.61
CA ASN A 81 12.09 5.36 -40.24
C ASN A 81 12.70 6.78 -40.20
N ARG A 82 11.87 7.82 -40.34
CA ARG A 82 12.31 9.21 -40.14
C ARG A 82 12.73 9.46 -38.70
N PHE A 83 11.98 8.96 -37.72
CA PHE A 83 12.31 9.07 -36.30
C PHE A 83 13.63 8.36 -35.99
N LEU A 84 13.80 7.13 -36.46
CA LEU A 84 15.03 6.33 -36.32
C LEU A 84 16.27 7.12 -36.80
N SER A 85 16.16 7.84 -37.92
CA SER A 85 17.28 8.59 -38.51
C SER A 85 17.75 9.81 -37.69
N VAL A 86 16.93 10.30 -36.77
CA VAL A 86 17.21 11.48 -35.95
C VAL A 86 17.31 11.18 -34.45
N ALA A 87 16.69 10.09 -33.98
CA ALA A 87 16.54 9.77 -32.57
C ALA A 87 17.89 9.66 -31.84
N GLU A 88 18.86 8.92 -32.38
CA GLU A 88 20.18 8.72 -31.74
C GLU A 88 20.91 10.05 -31.47
N LYS A 89 20.74 11.06 -32.33
CA LYS A 89 21.41 12.37 -32.19
C LYS A 89 20.67 13.34 -31.30
N GLU A 90 19.37 13.15 -31.13
CA GLU A 90 18.47 14.10 -30.48
C GLU A 90 18.00 13.66 -29.11
N LEU A 91 18.02 12.35 -28.84
CA LEU A 91 17.76 11.80 -27.53
C LEU A 91 18.86 12.24 -26.55
N PRO A 92 18.51 12.64 -25.32
CA PRO A 92 19.48 12.84 -24.24
C PRO A 92 20.34 11.60 -24.01
N GLU A 93 21.57 11.76 -23.52
CA GLU A 93 22.53 10.66 -23.30
C GLU A 93 21.99 9.54 -22.39
N GLU A 94 21.06 9.86 -21.50
CA GLU A 94 20.42 8.91 -20.59
C GLU A 94 19.26 8.11 -21.21
N LEU A 95 18.86 8.40 -22.45
CA LEU A 95 17.81 7.68 -23.19
C LEU A 95 18.41 6.97 -24.40
N ALA A 96 17.86 5.80 -24.74
CA ALA A 96 18.23 5.06 -25.93
C ALA A 96 16.98 4.57 -26.67
N LEU A 97 17.08 4.51 -28.00
CA LEU A 97 16.11 3.82 -28.84
C LEU A 97 16.56 2.37 -29.00
N ALA A 98 15.86 1.45 -28.34
CA ALA A 98 16.07 0.02 -28.48
C ALA A 98 15.20 -0.51 -29.62
N SER A 99 15.84 -1.04 -30.66
CA SER A 99 15.17 -1.55 -31.86
C SER A 99 16.06 -2.57 -32.57
N LEU A 100 15.50 -3.32 -33.51
CA LEU A 100 16.25 -4.24 -34.38
C LEU A 100 17.28 -3.50 -35.24
N GLU A 101 17.00 -2.25 -35.61
CA GLU A 101 17.88 -1.44 -36.44
C GLU A 101 19.07 -0.85 -35.67
N THR A 102 18.90 -0.59 -34.37
CA THR A 102 19.94 0.01 -33.51
C THR A 102 20.74 -1.00 -32.71
N ASN A 103 20.19 -2.20 -32.46
CA ASN A 103 20.84 -3.23 -31.66
C ASN A 103 20.69 -4.64 -32.30
N PRO A 104 21.79 -5.25 -32.78
CA PRO A 104 21.80 -6.61 -33.32
C PRO A 104 21.43 -7.72 -32.34
N ASP A 105 21.40 -7.43 -31.04
CA ASP A 105 20.98 -8.37 -29.98
C ASP A 105 19.59 -8.02 -29.42
N PHE A 106 18.84 -7.14 -30.10
CA PHE A 106 17.50 -6.74 -29.67
C PHE A 106 16.52 -7.92 -29.73
N TRP A 107 15.93 -8.23 -28.57
CA TRP A 107 14.94 -9.29 -28.40
C TRP A 107 13.63 -8.73 -27.82
N GLY A 108 12.91 -7.94 -28.63
CA GLY A 108 11.63 -7.35 -28.26
C GLY A 108 10.63 -7.41 -29.41
N MET A 109 9.33 -7.40 -29.10
CA MET A 109 8.27 -7.44 -30.13
C MET A 109 8.19 -6.14 -30.92
N ASN A 110 8.43 -5.01 -30.25
CA ASN A 110 8.30 -3.66 -30.80
C ASN A 110 9.48 -2.78 -30.36
N PRO A 111 9.90 -1.82 -31.19
CA PRO A 111 10.83 -0.78 -30.78
C PRO A 111 10.32 0.02 -29.58
N HIS A 112 11.23 0.51 -28.75
CA HIS A 112 10.88 1.39 -27.64
C HIS A 112 12.01 2.37 -27.30
N VAL A 113 11.64 3.54 -26.78
CA VAL A 113 12.61 4.47 -26.18
C VAL A 113 12.64 4.20 -24.69
N CYS A 114 13.80 3.87 -24.14
CA CYS A 114 13.96 3.53 -22.73
C CYS A 114 15.10 4.30 -22.07
N SER A 115 15.10 4.31 -20.73
CA SER A 115 16.25 4.82 -19.98
C SER A 115 17.45 3.88 -20.14
N ALA A 116 18.57 4.40 -20.63
CA ALA A 116 19.80 3.64 -20.90
C ALA A 116 20.54 3.24 -19.60
N VAL A 117 20.22 3.92 -18.50
CA VAL A 117 20.69 3.62 -17.15
C VAL A 117 19.51 3.50 -16.20
N LEU A 118 19.71 2.84 -15.06
CA LEU A 118 18.72 2.85 -13.99
C LEU A 118 18.45 4.29 -13.56
N CYS A 119 17.17 4.65 -13.49
CA CYS A 119 16.71 5.96 -13.07
C CYS A 119 17.06 6.28 -11.60
N PHE A 120 17.54 5.29 -10.84
CA PHE A 120 18.11 5.43 -9.50
C PHE A 120 19.42 6.27 -9.45
N HIS A 121 20.00 6.64 -10.58
CA HIS A 121 21.17 7.51 -10.60
C HIS A 121 20.81 8.91 -10.02
N PRO A 122 21.56 9.47 -9.05
CA PRO A 122 21.17 10.70 -8.33
C PRO A 122 20.93 11.94 -9.19
N LYS A 123 21.52 11.98 -10.40
CA LYS A 123 21.28 13.06 -11.37
C LYS A 123 19.99 12.91 -12.18
N LEU A 124 19.39 11.72 -12.17
CA LEU A 124 18.26 11.32 -13.00
C LEU A 124 16.99 11.03 -12.20
N SER A 125 17.12 10.67 -10.91
CA SER A 125 15.98 10.28 -10.08
C SER A 125 14.87 11.33 -10.10
N SER A 126 15.18 12.60 -9.83
CA SER A 126 14.17 13.66 -9.85
C SER A 126 13.63 13.97 -11.25
N LYS A 127 14.44 13.79 -12.31
CA LYS A 127 13.99 13.93 -13.71
C LYS A 127 12.93 12.88 -14.04
N TYR A 128 13.16 11.62 -13.64
CA TYR A 128 12.25 10.50 -13.85
C TYR A 128 11.39 10.21 -12.61
N ARG A 129 11.03 11.26 -11.87
CA ARG A 129 9.99 11.24 -10.82
C ARG A 129 10.21 10.21 -9.73
N GLU A 130 11.47 10.05 -9.33
CA GLU A 130 11.92 9.14 -8.29
C GLU A 130 11.54 7.67 -8.57
N PHE A 131 11.30 7.33 -9.85
CA PHE A 131 11.09 5.97 -10.30
C PHE A 131 12.45 5.27 -10.40
N PRO A 132 12.69 4.16 -9.69
CA PRO A 132 14.02 3.56 -9.59
C PRO A 132 14.38 2.63 -10.76
N TYR A 133 13.38 2.18 -11.53
CA TYR A 133 13.56 1.18 -12.58
C TYR A 133 13.71 1.81 -13.97
N HIS A 134 13.93 0.95 -14.98
CA HIS A 134 13.87 1.39 -16.37
C HIS A 134 12.46 1.81 -16.73
N ALA A 135 12.31 3.02 -17.27
CA ALA A 135 11.07 3.46 -17.89
C ALA A 135 11.22 3.37 -19.41
N PHE A 136 10.12 3.11 -20.12
CA PHE A 136 10.10 3.06 -21.56
C PHE A 136 8.78 3.59 -22.14
N VAL A 137 8.80 3.85 -23.44
CA VAL A 137 7.63 4.17 -24.27
C VAL A 137 7.72 3.32 -25.52
N ASP A 138 6.69 2.53 -25.78
CA ASP A 138 6.61 1.62 -26.91
C ASP A 138 6.23 2.35 -28.19
N ILE A 139 6.84 1.92 -29.29
CA ILE A 139 6.55 2.43 -30.64
C ILE A 139 6.15 1.24 -31.50
N PHE A 140 5.00 1.36 -32.15
CA PHE A 140 4.40 0.37 -33.03
C PHE A 140 4.40 0.87 -34.47
N PRO A 141 5.40 0.49 -35.29
CA PRO A 141 5.44 0.80 -36.71
C PRO A 141 4.30 0.11 -37.45
N LEU A 142 3.54 0.88 -38.23
CA LEU A 142 2.43 0.38 -39.03
C LEU A 142 2.86 0.09 -40.47
N ASP A 143 2.64 -1.15 -40.88
CA ASP A 143 2.96 -1.70 -42.19
C ASP A 143 1.67 -1.95 -43.00
N GLU A 144 1.80 -1.93 -44.33
CA GLU A 144 0.73 -2.14 -45.29
C GLU A 144 0.43 -3.63 -45.46
N LEU A 145 -0.85 -3.99 -45.50
CA LEU A 145 -1.30 -5.32 -45.93
C LEU A 145 -1.46 -5.37 -47.45
N ALA A 146 -1.34 -6.58 -48.02
CA ALA A 146 -1.72 -6.78 -49.42
C ALA A 146 -3.23 -6.58 -49.61
N GLU A 147 -3.62 -5.94 -50.71
CA GLU A 147 -5.03 -5.83 -51.10
C GLU A 147 -5.55 -7.14 -51.71
N ASP A 148 -4.69 -7.88 -52.42
CA ASP A 148 -5.01 -9.20 -52.92
C ASP A 148 -4.86 -10.25 -51.81
N PRO A 149 -5.94 -10.98 -51.46
CA PRO A 149 -5.89 -11.99 -50.40
C PRO A 149 -4.89 -13.12 -50.66
N GLU A 150 -4.56 -13.41 -51.92
CA GLU A 150 -3.58 -14.46 -52.24
C GLU A 150 -2.14 -13.98 -52.03
N GLU A 151 -1.81 -12.75 -52.43
CA GLU A 151 -0.54 -12.10 -52.06
C GLU A 151 -0.36 -12.03 -50.53
N GLU A 152 -1.42 -11.70 -49.80
CA GLU A 152 -1.39 -11.64 -48.33
C GLU A 152 -1.18 -13.03 -47.72
N ARG A 153 -1.87 -14.06 -48.23
CA ARG A 153 -1.66 -15.46 -47.83
C ARG A 153 -0.22 -15.91 -48.10
N GLN A 154 0.37 -15.49 -49.21
CA GLN A 154 1.77 -15.78 -49.52
C GLN A 154 2.68 -15.14 -48.49
N ARG A 155 2.48 -13.88 -48.12
CA ARG A 155 3.25 -13.21 -47.06
C ARG A 155 3.12 -13.93 -45.72
N GLU A 156 1.92 -14.36 -45.33
CA GLU A 156 1.70 -15.17 -44.12
C GLU A 156 2.47 -16.50 -44.17
N ASN A 157 2.52 -17.17 -45.32
CA ASN A 157 3.33 -18.39 -45.48
C ASN A 157 4.84 -18.11 -45.30
N LYS A 158 5.33 -16.96 -45.78
CA LYS A 158 6.73 -16.54 -45.57
C LYS A 158 7.04 -16.33 -44.09
N VAL A 159 6.13 -15.68 -43.36
CA VAL A 159 6.22 -15.53 -41.90
C VAL A 159 6.26 -16.90 -41.23
N HIS A 160 5.37 -17.82 -41.61
CA HIS A 160 5.33 -19.16 -41.03
C HIS A 160 6.64 -19.92 -41.22
N LEU A 161 7.23 -19.84 -42.42
CA LEU A 161 8.52 -20.44 -42.74
C LEU A 161 9.63 -19.91 -41.82
N LEU A 162 9.74 -18.59 -41.66
CA LEU A 162 10.73 -17.97 -40.79
C LEU A 162 10.51 -18.37 -39.32
N PHE A 163 9.27 -18.40 -38.86
CA PHE A 163 8.95 -18.75 -37.47
C PHE A 163 9.26 -20.23 -37.16
N GLN A 164 9.00 -21.14 -38.10
CA GLN A 164 9.41 -22.55 -37.98
C GLN A 164 10.93 -22.66 -37.87
N MET A 165 11.68 -21.87 -38.64
CA MET A 165 13.14 -21.85 -38.55
C MET A 165 13.61 -21.28 -37.22
N MET A 166 13.04 -20.15 -36.77
CA MET A 166 13.37 -19.55 -35.47
C MET A 166 13.22 -20.54 -34.32
N LYS A 167 12.10 -21.29 -34.27
CA LYS A 167 11.89 -22.34 -33.26
C LYS A 167 12.90 -23.48 -33.29
N LYS A 168 13.47 -23.79 -34.46
CA LYS A 168 14.53 -24.81 -34.60
C LYS A 168 15.87 -24.31 -34.07
N VAL A 169 16.15 -23.02 -34.27
CA VAL A 169 17.38 -22.35 -33.83
C VAL A 169 17.33 -22.04 -32.33
N GLU A 170 16.16 -21.67 -31.81
CA GLU A 170 15.93 -21.35 -30.40
C GLU A 170 16.37 -22.51 -29.48
N GLY A 171 17.25 -22.20 -28.51
CA GLY A 171 17.81 -23.19 -27.58
C GLY A 171 18.93 -24.08 -28.15
N ARG A 172 19.33 -23.89 -29.42
CA ARG A 172 20.44 -24.60 -30.08
C ARG A 172 21.42 -23.62 -30.75
N GLU A 173 21.44 -22.39 -30.27
CA GLU A 173 22.42 -21.37 -30.70
C GLU A 173 23.84 -21.92 -30.52
N GLY A 174 24.59 -22.04 -31.62
CA GLY A 174 25.93 -22.61 -31.65
C GLY A 174 26.09 -23.86 -32.54
N GLU A 175 25.01 -24.43 -33.08
CA GLU A 175 25.05 -25.56 -34.03
C GLU A 175 24.43 -25.24 -35.41
N PRO A 176 24.83 -24.14 -36.10
CA PRO A 176 24.21 -23.73 -37.36
C PRO A 176 24.38 -24.78 -38.48
N GLU A 177 25.44 -25.59 -38.40
CA GLU A 177 25.73 -26.70 -39.33
C GLU A 177 24.60 -27.71 -39.44
N LYS A 178 23.80 -27.90 -38.37
CA LYS A 178 22.66 -28.85 -38.36
C LYS A 178 21.50 -28.41 -39.24
N TRP A 179 21.45 -27.14 -39.61
CA TRP A 179 20.36 -26.53 -40.37
C TRP A 179 20.86 -25.80 -41.62
N GLU A 180 22.12 -26.04 -42.01
CA GLU A 180 22.80 -25.27 -43.04
C GLU A 180 22.14 -25.37 -44.43
N GLU A 181 21.53 -26.51 -44.75
CA GLU A 181 20.75 -26.68 -45.98
C GLU A 181 19.47 -25.83 -45.96
N GLU A 182 18.71 -25.89 -44.86
CA GLU A 182 17.49 -25.09 -44.68
C GLU A 182 17.79 -23.58 -44.65
N LEU A 183 18.89 -23.17 -44.00
CA LEU A 183 19.33 -21.78 -43.99
C LEU A 183 19.70 -21.28 -45.40
N LYS A 184 20.34 -22.13 -46.23
CA LYS A 184 20.62 -21.79 -47.64
C LYS A 184 19.35 -21.67 -48.46
N GLU A 185 18.33 -22.50 -48.18
CA GLU A 185 17.02 -22.37 -48.82
C GLU A 185 16.34 -21.06 -48.43
N ILE A 186 16.41 -20.65 -47.16
CA ILE A 186 15.91 -19.36 -46.68
C ILE A 186 16.68 -18.20 -47.35
N GLU A 187 18.01 -18.25 -47.38
CA GLU A 187 18.84 -17.25 -48.06
C GLU A 187 18.46 -17.09 -49.53
N LYS A 188 18.24 -18.20 -50.23
CA LYS A 188 17.80 -18.20 -51.63
C LYS A 188 16.38 -17.66 -51.79
N PHE A 189 15.45 -18.11 -50.94
CA PHE A 189 14.04 -17.77 -51.05
C PHE A 189 13.78 -16.28 -50.74
N PHE A 190 14.43 -15.74 -49.70
CA PHE A 190 14.31 -14.33 -49.33
C PHE A 190 15.36 -13.42 -50.00
N SER A 191 16.29 -13.99 -50.78
CA SER A 191 17.40 -13.27 -51.41
C SER A 191 18.26 -12.49 -50.39
N VAL A 192 18.56 -13.13 -49.27
CA VAL A 192 19.37 -12.58 -48.16
C VAL A 192 20.61 -13.43 -47.93
N ARG A 193 21.57 -12.89 -47.19
CA ARG A 193 22.75 -13.63 -46.70
C ARG A 193 22.80 -13.51 -45.18
N LEU A 194 22.80 -14.64 -44.49
CA LEU A 194 22.90 -14.69 -43.04
C LEU A 194 24.37 -14.93 -42.64
N ASP A 195 24.90 -14.12 -41.75
CA ASP A 195 26.23 -14.29 -41.19
C ASP A 195 26.19 -15.36 -40.08
N ARG A 196 26.83 -16.51 -40.33
CA ARG A 196 26.88 -17.60 -39.34
C ARG A 196 27.72 -17.28 -38.11
N SER A 197 28.49 -16.18 -38.12
CA SER A 197 29.27 -15.72 -36.97
C SER A 197 28.48 -14.86 -35.98
N GLN A 198 27.27 -14.43 -36.35
CA GLN A 198 26.36 -13.65 -35.50
C GLN A 198 25.13 -14.50 -35.13
N SER A 199 24.29 -14.00 -34.21
CA SER A 199 23.04 -14.70 -33.90
C SER A 199 22.20 -14.85 -35.16
N ILE A 200 21.97 -16.11 -35.55
CA ILE A 200 21.08 -16.43 -36.67
C ILE A 200 19.64 -16.06 -36.31
N LEU A 201 19.28 -16.19 -35.03
CA LEU A 201 17.94 -15.89 -34.56
C LEU A 201 17.61 -14.40 -34.77
N THR A 202 18.48 -13.48 -34.36
CA THR A 202 18.24 -12.05 -34.59
C THR A 202 18.26 -11.69 -36.08
N GLN A 203 19.11 -12.34 -36.87
CA GLN A 203 19.11 -12.12 -38.31
C GLN A 203 17.82 -12.59 -38.99
N LEU A 204 17.26 -13.73 -38.58
CA LEU A 204 15.96 -14.21 -39.07
C LEU A 204 14.83 -13.23 -38.70
N ILE A 205 14.85 -12.66 -37.50
CA ILE A 205 13.93 -11.58 -37.11
C ILE A 205 14.13 -10.35 -38.01
N GLY A 206 15.38 -9.96 -38.26
CA GLY A 206 15.69 -8.85 -39.15
C GLY A 206 15.27 -9.10 -40.61
N VAL A 207 15.22 -10.36 -41.08
CA VAL A 207 14.65 -10.73 -42.38
C VAL A 207 13.13 -10.63 -42.32
N MET A 208 12.51 -11.12 -41.25
CA MET A 208 11.07 -11.06 -41.04
C MET A 208 10.57 -9.62 -41.07
N ASP A 209 11.20 -8.70 -40.34
CA ASP A 209 10.83 -7.28 -40.38
C ASP A 209 11.13 -6.64 -41.74
N ARG A 210 12.38 -6.66 -42.20
CA ARG A 210 12.79 -5.87 -43.37
C ARG A 210 12.26 -6.39 -44.71
N VAL A 211 12.05 -7.70 -44.84
CA VAL A 211 11.66 -8.33 -46.12
C VAL A 211 10.19 -8.71 -46.12
N VAL A 212 9.68 -9.27 -45.02
CA VAL A 212 8.33 -9.86 -44.99
C VAL A 212 7.29 -8.89 -44.47
N TYR A 213 7.53 -8.22 -43.34
CA TYR A 213 6.59 -7.24 -42.80
C TYR A 213 6.46 -6.03 -43.73
N GLN A 214 7.57 -5.56 -44.28
CA GLN A 214 7.58 -4.38 -45.13
C GLN A 214 7.30 -4.65 -46.62
N GLU A 215 6.95 -5.88 -47.02
CA GLU A 215 6.84 -6.31 -48.43
C GLU A 215 5.89 -5.45 -49.28
N PHE A 216 4.79 -4.99 -48.67
CA PHE A 216 3.76 -4.21 -49.36
C PHE A 216 3.84 -2.70 -49.06
N ASN A 217 4.79 -2.26 -48.24
CA ASN A 217 4.93 -0.85 -47.88
C ASN A 217 5.21 0.03 -49.10
N GLY A 218 4.57 1.20 -49.16
CA GLY A 218 4.75 2.16 -50.25
C GLY A 218 3.93 1.85 -51.50
N ARG A 219 3.09 0.80 -51.48
CA ARG A 219 2.14 0.51 -52.57
C ARG A 219 0.84 1.32 -52.43
N GLY A 220 0.65 1.98 -51.28
CA GLY A 220 -0.54 2.79 -51.02
C GLY A 220 -1.74 1.96 -50.60
N GLY A 221 -1.51 0.79 -50.00
CA GLY A 221 -2.57 -0.13 -49.58
C GLY A 221 -3.54 0.51 -48.60
N SER A 222 -4.83 0.19 -48.73
CA SER A 222 -5.92 0.75 -47.92
C SER A 222 -5.93 0.30 -46.45
N THR A 223 -5.19 -0.75 -46.10
CA THR A 223 -5.18 -1.34 -44.76
C THR A 223 -3.77 -1.36 -44.16
N LEU A 224 -3.67 -0.96 -42.89
CA LEU A 224 -2.45 -0.91 -42.10
C LEU A 224 -2.54 -1.85 -40.90
N THR A 225 -1.40 -2.30 -40.40
CA THR A 225 -1.32 -3.05 -39.14
C THR A 225 0.07 -3.00 -38.52
N PHE A 226 0.16 -3.32 -37.23
CA PHE A 226 1.42 -3.71 -36.62
C PHE A 226 1.57 -5.24 -36.75
N MET A 227 2.57 -5.68 -37.51
CA MET A 227 2.64 -7.07 -37.98
C MET A 227 2.67 -8.14 -36.88
N PRO A 228 3.42 -7.99 -35.77
CA PRO A 228 3.37 -8.96 -34.69
C PRO A 228 1.96 -9.16 -34.12
N LEU A 229 1.20 -8.08 -33.89
CA LEU A 229 -0.19 -8.19 -33.41
C LEU A 229 -1.16 -8.68 -34.50
N TYR A 230 -0.91 -8.38 -35.78
CA TYR A 230 -1.66 -9.00 -36.87
C TYR A 230 -1.51 -10.53 -36.88
N MET A 231 -0.32 -11.05 -36.58
CA MET A 231 -0.10 -12.49 -36.51
C MET A 231 -0.83 -13.14 -35.34
N MET A 232 -0.93 -12.43 -34.20
CA MET A 232 -1.56 -12.95 -32.98
C MET A 232 -3.08 -12.79 -32.99
N ARG A 233 -3.59 -11.62 -33.37
CA ARG A 233 -5.00 -11.22 -33.22
C ARG A 233 -5.70 -10.85 -34.53
N LYS A 234 -4.96 -10.75 -35.64
CA LYS A 234 -5.45 -10.27 -36.94
C LYS A 234 -5.96 -8.82 -36.91
N ASP A 235 -5.39 -8.01 -36.03
CA ASP A 235 -5.65 -6.58 -35.95
C ASP A 235 -5.32 -5.90 -37.27
N ARG A 236 -6.22 -5.05 -37.75
CA ARG A 236 -6.05 -4.31 -39.00
C ARG A 236 -6.85 -3.02 -38.97
N TYR A 237 -6.29 -1.98 -39.54
CA TYR A 237 -6.78 -0.62 -39.42
C TYR A 237 -6.93 0.01 -40.81
N PRO A 238 -8.08 0.63 -41.13
CA PRO A 238 -8.21 1.42 -42.35
C PRO A 238 -7.20 2.58 -42.34
N ARG A 239 -6.46 2.80 -43.45
CA ARG A 239 -5.47 3.88 -43.55
C ARG A 239 -6.07 5.26 -43.24
N GLU A 240 -7.30 5.49 -43.68
CA GLU A 240 -8.04 6.74 -43.49
C GLU A 240 -8.12 7.20 -42.02
N VAL A 241 -8.06 6.26 -41.07
CA VAL A 241 -8.04 6.54 -39.63
C VAL A 241 -6.88 7.47 -39.24
N PHE A 242 -5.74 7.34 -39.93
CA PHE A 242 -4.50 8.06 -39.66
C PHE A 242 -4.28 9.29 -40.57
N GLU A 243 -5.24 9.66 -41.42
CA GLU A 243 -5.08 10.82 -42.32
C GLU A 243 -5.04 12.16 -41.56
N LYS A 244 -5.75 12.24 -40.44
CA LYS A 244 -5.85 13.43 -39.61
C LYS A 244 -5.50 13.08 -38.16
N ARG A 245 -4.82 14.01 -37.50
CA ARG A 245 -4.51 13.94 -36.08
C ARG A 245 -5.27 15.00 -35.30
N GLU A 246 -5.73 14.62 -34.12
CA GLU A 246 -6.34 15.51 -33.14
C GLU A 246 -5.52 15.49 -31.86
N TRP A 247 -5.51 16.61 -31.14
CA TRP A 247 -4.77 16.75 -29.90
C TRP A 247 -5.76 16.73 -28.74
N VAL A 248 -5.67 15.73 -27.87
CA VAL A 248 -6.57 15.57 -26.73
C VAL A 248 -5.80 15.72 -25.41
N PRO A 249 -6.47 16.13 -24.31
CA PRO A 249 -5.86 16.10 -22.99
C PRO A 249 -5.53 14.66 -22.55
N PHE A 250 -4.34 14.46 -22.00
CA PHE A 250 -3.92 13.22 -21.36
C PHE A 250 -3.07 13.55 -20.14
N CYS A 251 -3.60 13.28 -18.95
CA CYS A 251 -3.03 13.76 -17.68
C CYS A 251 -2.83 15.29 -17.70
N ASN A 252 -1.58 15.76 -17.70
CA ASN A 252 -1.23 17.18 -17.78
C ASN A 252 -0.57 17.57 -19.12
N ILE A 253 -0.56 16.66 -20.10
CA ILE A 253 -0.04 16.91 -21.45
C ILE A 253 -1.16 16.85 -22.50
N SER A 254 -0.81 17.16 -23.73
CA SER A 254 -1.66 16.92 -24.88
C SER A 254 -1.04 15.85 -25.76
N LEU A 255 -1.85 14.86 -26.14
CA LEU A 255 -1.43 13.69 -26.88
C LEU A 255 -2.07 13.68 -28.28
N PRO A 256 -1.33 13.40 -29.36
CA PRO A 256 -1.92 13.29 -30.68
C PRO A 256 -2.61 11.92 -30.81
N ILE A 257 -3.86 11.92 -31.25
CA ILE A 257 -4.64 10.72 -31.54
C ILE A 257 -5.12 10.75 -32.99
N PRO A 258 -5.43 9.59 -33.61
CA PRO A 258 -6.03 9.57 -34.94
C PRO A 258 -7.44 10.17 -34.88
N ALA A 259 -7.84 11.00 -35.84
CA ALA A 259 -9.21 11.54 -35.89
C ALA A 259 -10.26 10.42 -36.03
N GLY A 260 -9.87 9.30 -36.65
CA GLY A 260 -10.67 8.07 -36.71
C GLY A 260 -10.56 7.16 -35.49
N TYR A 261 -10.19 7.67 -34.30
CA TYR A 261 -9.91 6.85 -33.11
C TYR A 261 -11.04 5.88 -32.74
N ASP A 262 -12.30 6.26 -32.94
CA ASP A 262 -13.45 5.41 -32.61
C ASP A 262 -13.41 4.11 -33.43
N ARG A 263 -13.10 4.23 -34.73
CA ARG A 263 -12.94 3.07 -35.61
C ARG A 263 -11.71 2.24 -35.21
N LEU A 264 -10.61 2.89 -34.85
CA LEU A 264 -9.39 2.21 -34.38
C LEU A 264 -9.70 1.35 -33.14
N LEU A 265 -10.31 1.95 -32.12
CA LEU A 265 -10.63 1.27 -30.85
C LEU A 265 -11.66 0.15 -31.05
N GLN A 266 -12.63 0.32 -31.96
CA GLN A 266 -13.54 -0.76 -32.35
C GLN A 266 -12.83 -1.92 -33.03
N CYS A 267 -11.83 -1.65 -33.89
CA CYS A 267 -11.03 -2.68 -34.53
C CYS A 267 -10.18 -3.46 -33.51
N THR A 268 -9.63 -2.78 -32.50
CA THR A 268 -8.76 -3.41 -31.48
C THR A 268 -9.55 -4.14 -30.38
N TYR A 269 -10.60 -3.52 -29.84
CA TYR A 269 -11.29 -3.99 -28.62
C TYR A 269 -12.77 -4.34 -28.84
N GLY A 270 -13.33 -4.10 -30.02
CA GLY A 270 -14.77 -4.21 -30.25
C GLY A 270 -15.55 -3.18 -29.44
N ASN A 271 -16.29 -3.60 -28.42
CA ASN A 271 -16.98 -2.68 -27.52
C ASN A 271 -16.03 -2.14 -26.44
N TYR A 272 -15.19 -1.16 -26.81
CA TYR A 272 -14.15 -0.59 -25.95
C TYR A 272 -14.68 0.21 -24.74
N HIS A 273 -15.98 0.52 -24.69
CA HIS A 273 -16.61 1.11 -23.51
C HIS A 273 -16.79 0.09 -22.37
N LYS A 274 -16.79 -1.22 -22.69
CA LYS A 274 -16.77 -2.26 -21.67
C LYS A 274 -15.39 -2.28 -21.01
N LYS A 275 -15.37 -2.13 -19.68
CA LYS A 275 -14.17 -2.29 -18.86
C LYS A 275 -13.80 -3.78 -18.79
N VAL A 276 -12.57 -4.11 -19.14
CA VAL A 276 -11.98 -5.45 -19.00
C VAL A 276 -10.62 -5.26 -18.34
N LYS A 277 -10.43 -5.89 -17.18
CA LYS A 277 -9.21 -5.75 -16.35
C LYS A 277 -8.18 -6.87 -16.60
N ALA A 278 -8.66 -8.02 -17.10
CA ALA A 278 -7.82 -9.16 -17.53
C ALA A 278 -7.04 -8.87 -18.82
N GLY A 279 -6.04 -9.71 -19.08
CA GLY A 279 -5.26 -9.73 -20.32
C GLY A 279 -4.09 -8.75 -20.33
N GLY A 280 -3.59 -8.47 -21.53
CA GLY A 280 -2.34 -7.78 -21.80
C GLY A 280 -1.40 -8.67 -22.60
N GLU A 281 -0.50 -8.08 -23.38
CA GLU A 281 0.49 -8.80 -24.21
C GLU A 281 1.87 -8.88 -23.52
N HIS A 282 1.96 -8.40 -22.27
CA HIS A 282 3.14 -8.45 -21.41
C HIS A 282 2.74 -8.62 -19.93
N ASP A 283 3.74 -8.90 -19.09
CA ASP A 283 3.55 -9.03 -17.66
C ASP A 283 3.22 -7.68 -17.00
N TYR A 284 2.32 -7.71 -16.02
CA TYR A 284 1.97 -6.55 -15.19
C TYR A 284 2.44 -6.74 -13.73
N PRO A 285 3.03 -5.70 -13.10
CA PRO A 285 3.58 -4.53 -13.75
C PRO A 285 4.86 -4.90 -14.52
N TYR A 286 5.19 -4.20 -15.59
CA TYR A 286 6.37 -4.47 -16.42
C TYR A 286 7.69 -4.47 -15.62
N PHE A 287 7.74 -3.72 -14.51
CA PHE A 287 8.92 -3.57 -13.66
C PHE A 287 9.02 -4.62 -12.54
N LYS A 288 8.06 -5.55 -12.43
CA LYS A 288 8.01 -6.57 -11.36
C LYS A 288 9.29 -7.38 -11.23
N GLU A 289 9.84 -7.85 -12.34
CA GLU A 289 11.06 -8.67 -12.34
C GLU A 289 12.29 -7.84 -11.92
N ARG A 290 12.38 -6.58 -12.38
CA ARG A 290 13.46 -5.66 -12.03
C ARG A 290 13.42 -5.25 -10.56
N GLU A 291 12.23 -5.08 -10.00
CA GLU A 291 12.06 -4.88 -8.56
C GLU A 291 12.61 -6.04 -7.75
N ARG A 292 12.34 -7.28 -8.16
CA ARG A 292 12.88 -8.48 -7.51
C ARG A 292 14.40 -8.52 -7.58
N GLU A 293 14.97 -8.32 -8.76
CA GLU A 293 16.42 -8.28 -8.97
C GLU A 293 17.10 -7.20 -8.10
N LEU A 294 16.52 -6.00 -8.06
CA LEU A 294 17.07 -4.89 -7.29
C LEU A 294 16.98 -5.16 -5.77
N ALA A 295 15.88 -5.75 -5.31
CA ALA A 295 15.72 -6.18 -3.92
C ALA A 295 16.72 -7.29 -3.54
N GLU A 296 17.04 -8.22 -4.44
CA GLU A 296 18.07 -9.23 -4.23
C GLU A 296 19.48 -8.63 -4.16
N MET A 297 19.76 -7.63 -5.00
CA MET A 297 21.08 -6.96 -5.06
C MET A 297 21.34 -6.05 -3.86
N LEU A 298 20.36 -5.24 -3.45
CA LEU A 298 20.52 -4.23 -2.40
C LEU A 298 20.11 -4.75 -1.01
N GLY A 299 19.48 -5.92 -0.95
CA GLY A 299 18.84 -6.47 0.25
C GLY A 299 17.41 -5.94 0.39
N LYS A 300 16.47 -6.86 0.67
CA LYS A 300 15.03 -6.55 0.78
C LYS A 300 14.72 -5.37 1.71
N GLU A 301 15.43 -5.28 2.84
CA GLU A 301 15.20 -4.21 3.83
C GLU A 301 15.60 -2.80 3.34
N ARG A 302 16.33 -2.69 2.23
CA ARG A 302 16.69 -1.40 1.62
C ARG A 302 15.70 -0.91 0.57
N PHE A 303 14.74 -1.76 0.19
CA PHE A 303 13.74 -1.43 -0.82
C PHE A 303 12.36 -1.34 -0.16
N PHE A 304 11.36 -0.73 -0.81
CA PHE A 304 10.00 -0.52 -0.25
C PHE A 304 9.19 -1.82 -0.04
N ASN A 305 9.87 -2.95 0.16
CA ASN A 305 9.33 -4.26 0.41
C ASN A 305 9.38 -4.56 1.91
N TYR A 306 8.19 -4.70 2.48
CA TYR A 306 8.05 -5.18 3.84
C TYR A 306 8.46 -6.66 3.91
N ALA A 307 9.36 -6.98 4.84
CA ALA A 307 9.74 -8.34 5.19
C ALA A 307 9.12 -8.67 6.54
N PHE A 308 8.29 -9.70 6.57
CA PHE A 308 7.53 -10.06 7.77
C PHE A 308 8.46 -10.65 8.84
N LYS A 309 8.31 -10.15 10.07
CA LYS A 309 8.98 -10.71 11.25
C LYS A 309 7.93 -11.25 12.20
N LYS A 310 8.19 -12.40 12.85
CA LYS A 310 7.21 -13.00 13.78
C LYS A 310 6.88 -12.04 14.93
N GLU A 311 7.83 -11.18 15.29
CA GLU A 311 7.72 -10.09 16.26
C GLU A 311 6.68 -9.01 15.87
N ASP A 312 6.33 -8.91 14.59
CA ASP A 312 5.33 -7.95 14.12
C ASP A 312 3.93 -8.30 14.67
N LEU A 313 3.65 -9.59 14.88
CA LEU A 313 2.45 -10.05 15.57
C LEU A 313 2.55 -10.03 17.10
N GLU A 314 3.70 -9.67 17.67
CA GLU A 314 3.81 -9.49 19.11
C GLU A 314 3.12 -8.20 19.55
N ARG A 315 2.27 -8.36 20.57
CA ARG A 315 1.45 -7.29 21.12
C ARG A 315 1.80 -7.10 22.60
N PRO A 316 2.44 -5.98 22.99
CA PRO A 316 2.63 -5.67 24.40
C PRO A 316 1.27 -5.42 25.06
N LYS A 317 1.08 -5.92 26.28
CA LYS A 317 -0.14 -5.63 27.05
C LYS A 317 -0.04 -4.20 27.60
N VAL A 318 -0.70 -3.26 26.93
CA VAL A 318 -0.76 -1.87 27.36
C VAL A 318 -2.07 -1.65 28.11
N GLN A 319 -1.97 -1.25 29.38
CA GLN A 319 -3.14 -0.82 30.14
C GLN A 319 -3.42 0.65 29.81
N SER A 320 -4.65 0.95 29.41
CA SER A 320 -5.07 2.35 29.22
C SER A 320 -5.06 3.10 30.55
N PHE A 321 -5.03 4.43 30.49
CA PHE A 321 -5.16 5.22 31.71
C PHE A 321 -6.42 4.88 32.48
N ARG A 322 -7.57 4.73 31.79
CA ARG A 322 -8.82 4.30 32.41
C ARG A 322 -8.62 2.97 33.13
N ASN A 323 -8.11 1.94 32.45
CA ASN A 323 -7.94 0.62 33.07
C ASN A 323 -7.01 0.65 34.28
N LEU A 324 -5.93 1.45 34.24
CA LEU A 324 -5.07 1.68 35.40
C LEU A 324 -5.86 2.31 36.57
N THR A 325 -6.68 3.34 36.32
CA THR A 325 -7.48 3.96 37.40
C THR A 325 -8.45 2.98 38.06
N PHE A 326 -9.12 2.13 37.27
CA PHE A 326 -10.03 1.11 37.81
C PHE A 326 -9.29 0.03 38.59
N LEU A 327 -8.17 -0.48 38.07
CA LEU A 327 -7.34 -1.46 38.77
C LEU A 327 -6.81 -0.92 40.10
N THR A 328 -6.37 0.35 40.13
CA THR A 328 -5.93 1.00 41.37
C THR A 328 -7.10 1.18 42.34
N ALA A 329 -8.29 1.57 41.88
CA ALA A 329 -9.47 1.69 42.73
C ALA A 329 -9.90 0.35 43.36
N ASP A 330 -9.92 -0.73 42.56
CA ASP A 330 -10.22 -2.08 43.03
C ASP A 330 -9.16 -2.55 44.06
N TYR A 331 -7.87 -2.28 43.80
CA TYR A 331 -6.79 -2.55 44.75
C TYR A 331 -6.97 -1.81 46.08
N LEU A 332 -7.31 -0.51 46.05
CA LEU A 332 -7.55 0.29 47.25
C LEU A 332 -8.70 -0.29 48.09
N LEU A 333 -9.78 -0.73 47.43
CA LEU A 333 -10.95 -1.30 48.09
C LEU A 333 -10.64 -2.66 48.73
N GLU A 334 -9.95 -3.55 48.02
CA GLU A 334 -9.54 -4.85 48.55
C GLU A 334 -8.58 -4.71 49.73
N LYS A 335 -7.61 -3.79 49.63
CA LYS A 335 -6.67 -3.52 50.72
C LYS A 335 -7.33 -2.90 51.93
N SER A 336 -8.28 -1.98 51.76
CA SER A 336 -9.07 -1.46 52.88
C SER A 336 -9.80 -2.56 53.64
N LYS A 337 -10.42 -3.51 52.92
CA LYS A 337 -11.09 -4.66 53.55
C LYS A 337 -10.10 -5.55 54.30
N SER A 338 -8.95 -5.84 53.71
CA SER A 338 -7.89 -6.63 54.34
C SER A 338 -7.37 -5.97 55.63
N LEU A 339 -7.24 -4.63 55.66
CA LEU A 339 -6.79 -3.90 56.84
C LEU A 339 -7.79 -4.00 57.99
N VAL A 340 -9.09 -3.91 57.69
CA VAL A 340 -10.16 -4.13 58.68
C VAL A 340 -10.03 -5.50 59.32
N GLU A 341 -9.83 -6.55 58.52
CA GLU A 341 -9.65 -7.92 59.05
C GLU A 341 -8.37 -8.06 59.89
N GLN A 342 -7.28 -7.38 59.52
CA GLN A 342 -6.03 -7.44 60.27
C GLN A 342 -6.16 -6.77 61.63
N ILE A 343 -6.79 -5.61 61.71
CA ILE A 343 -7.03 -4.88 62.97
C ILE A 343 -7.93 -5.72 63.88
N GLN A 344 -9.00 -6.31 63.35
CA GLN A 344 -9.89 -7.20 64.13
C GLN A 344 -9.21 -8.46 64.67
N ARG A 345 -8.10 -8.89 64.05
CA ARG A 345 -7.28 -10.03 64.51
C ARG A 345 -6.14 -9.60 65.45
N GLY A 346 -6.05 -8.32 65.82
CA GLY A 346 -5.01 -7.77 66.70
C GLY A 346 -3.65 -7.57 66.02
N ASN A 347 -3.59 -7.52 64.69
CA ASN A 347 -2.34 -7.32 63.93
C ASN A 347 -2.04 -5.83 63.70
N THR A 348 -2.14 -5.03 64.75
CA THR A 348 -2.19 -3.56 64.70
C THR A 348 -0.90 -2.91 64.21
N SER A 349 0.26 -3.50 64.55
CA SER A 349 1.58 -3.04 64.06
C SER A 349 1.72 -3.16 62.54
N LEU A 350 1.18 -4.23 61.94
CA LEU A 350 1.24 -4.42 60.49
C LEU A 350 0.32 -3.42 59.77
N ALA A 351 -0.89 -3.22 60.28
CA ALA A 351 -1.84 -2.24 59.75
C ALA A 351 -1.25 -0.80 59.77
N LEU A 352 -0.57 -0.41 60.85
CA LEU A 352 0.10 0.88 60.97
C LEU A 352 1.20 1.11 59.91
N SER A 353 1.86 0.05 59.45
CA SER A 353 2.87 0.13 58.38
C SER A 353 2.25 0.19 56.98
N GLU A 354 1.07 -0.39 56.77
CA GLU A 354 0.40 -0.45 55.47
C GLU A 354 -0.50 0.77 55.17
N LEU A 355 -1.09 1.39 56.20
CA LEU A 355 -1.96 2.57 56.05
C LEU A 355 -1.32 3.74 55.28
N PRO A 356 -0.07 4.16 55.55
CA PRO A 356 0.58 5.24 54.80
C PRO A 356 0.79 4.89 53.33
N LEU A 357 1.17 3.65 53.02
CA LEU A 357 1.37 3.19 51.63
C LEU A 357 0.05 3.24 50.84
N LEU A 358 -1.05 2.87 51.49
CA LEU A 358 -2.37 2.90 50.88
C LEU A 358 -2.85 4.33 50.62
N GLN A 359 -2.55 5.25 51.56
CA GLN A 359 -2.83 6.67 51.40
C GLN A 359 -2.00 7.28 50.26
N GLU A 360 -0.70 7.00 50.19
CA GLU A 360 0.18 7.47 49.11
C GLU A 360 -0.29 6.99 47.73
N THR A 361 -0.77 5.74 47.65
CA THR A 361 -1.35 5.17 46.43
C THR A 361 -2.61 5.94 46.00
N ALA A 362 -3.50 6.26 46.94
CA ALA A 362 -4.72 7.02 46.65
C ALA A 362 -4.42 8.48 46.27
N ILE A 363 -3.45 9.12 46.92
CA ILE A 363 -2.97 10.46 46.54
C ILE A 363 -2.39 10.45 45.12
N SER A 364 -1.59 9.44 44.79
CA SER A 364 -1.00 9.29 43.45
C SER A 364 -2.08 9.13 42.38
N LEU A 365 -3.11 8.32 42.64
CA LEU A 365 -4.27 8.17 41.76
C LEU A 365 -5.03 9.49 41.60
N GLY A 366 -5.33 10.17 42.71
CA GLY A 366 -6.04 11.45 42.70
C GLY A 366 -5.28 12.52 41.92
N THR A 367 -3.96 12.61 42.12
CA THR A 367 -3.08 13.53 41.41
C THR A 367 -3.06 13.24 39.90
N ALA A 368 -3.00 11.96 39.52
CA ALA A 368 -3.01 11.57 38.10
C ALA A 368 -4.35 11.90 37.42
N ILE A 369 -5.47 11.72 38.12
CA ILE A 369 -6.80 12.12 37.62
C ILE A 369 -6.90 13.64 37.54
N GLU A 370 -6.47 14.38 38.56
CA GLU A 370 -6.49 15.84 38.60
C GLU A 370 -5.69 16.44 37.43
N GLN A 371 -4.47 15.94 37.19
CA GLN A 371 -3.61 16.43 36.11
C GLN A 371 -4.22 16.22 34.72
N LYS A 372 -4.96 15.13 34.50
CA LYS A 372 -5.50 14.77 33.18
C LYS A 372 -6.93 15.22 32.93
N LYS A 373 -7.79 15.05 33.93
CA LYS A 373 -9.25 15.27 33.82
C LYS A 373 -9.68 16.55 34.53
N GLY A 374 -8.81 17.16 35.32
CA GLY A 374 -9.04 18.41 36.05
C GLY A 374 -9.35 18.20 37.52
N LYS A 375 -9.11 19.25 38.33
CA LYS A 375 -9.25 19.22 39.79
C LYS A 375 -10.70 19.09 40.28
N GLU A 376 -11.65 19.59 39.51
CA GLU A 376 -13.07 19.67 39.92
C GLU A 376 -13.82 18.33 39.76
N LYS A 377 -13.09 17.21 39.61
CA LYS A 377 -13.66 15.88 39.37
C LYS A 377 -14.14 15.26 40.67
N GLU A 378 -15.33 14.66 40.63
CA GLU A 378 -15.96 14.04 41.80
C GLU A 378 -15.10 12.87 42.32
N SER A 379 -14.42 12.15 41.43
CA SER A 379 -13.46 11.09 41.78
C SER A 379 -12.29 11.60 42.64
N VAL A 380 -11.78 12.80 42.36
CA VAL A 380 -10.71 13.43 43.16
C VAL A 380 -11.22 13.72 44.57
N SER A 381 -12.42 14.30 44.70
CA SER A 381 -13.02 14.60 46.01
C SER A 381 -13.29 13.33 46.84
N ILE A 382 -13.70 12.23 46.20
CA ILE A 382 -13.86 10.94 46.89
C ILE A 382 -12.52 10.41 47.39
N LEU A 383 -11.46 10.53 46.60
CA LEU A 383 -10.11 10.10 46.99
C LEU A 383 -9.53 10.96 48.10
N GLU A 384 -9.80 12.27 48.12
CA GLU A 384 -9.42 13.16 49.23
C GLU A 384 -10.08 12.72 50.55
N ARG A 385 -11.41 12.50 50.55
CA ARG A 385 -12.16 11.98 51.70
C ARG A 385 -11.65 10.60 52.15
N TYR A 386 -11.29 9.75 51.20
CA TYR A 386 -10.71 8.45 51.49
C TYR A 386 -9.35 8.59 52.20
N CYS A 387 -8.48 9.49 51.72
CA CYS A 387 -7.19 9.77 52.34
C CYS A 387 -7.33 10.32 53.76
N GLU A 388 -8.32 11.20 54.00
CA GLU A 388 -8.63 11.71 55.34
C GLU A 388 -9.04 10.58 56.29
N ALA A 389 -9.94 9.69 55.85
CA ALA A 389 -10.38 8.56 56.67
C ALA A 389 -9.23 7.59 57.00
N LEU A 390 -8.30 7.35 56.06
CA LEU A 390 -7.09 6.56 56.33
C LEU A 390 -6.17 7.22 57.37
N TYR A 391 -6.03 8.55 57.31
CA TYR A 391 -5.23 9.30 58.28
C TYR A 391 -5.83 9.24 59.69
N GLU A 392 -7.15 9.43 59.80
CA GLU A 392 -7.88 9.31 61.07
C GLU A 392 -7.74 7.89 61.67
N ALA A 393 -7.80 6.85 60.83
CA ALA A 393 -7.57 5.48 61.27
C ALA A 393 -6.13 5.28 61.78
N TYR A 394 -5.13 5.83 61.09
CA TYR A 394 -3.73 5.77 61.51
C TYR A 394 -3.52 6.45 62.88
N LEU A 395 -4.03 7.66 63.06
CA LEU A 395 -3.93 8.39 64.33
C LEU A 395 -4.57 7.60 65.48
N SER A 396 -5.75 7.03 65.25
CA SER A 396 -6.46 6.24 66.25
C SER A 396 -5.62 5.04 66.72
N LEU A 397 -5.03 4.28 65.80
CA LEU A 397 -4.17 3.15 66.13
C LEU A 397 -2.86 3.58 66.81
N GLN A 398 -2.29 4.72 66.41
CA GLN A 398 -1.06 5.24 66.99
C GLN A 398 -1.25 5.69 68.45
N GLU A 399 -2.38 6.33 68.76
CA GLU A 399 -2.75 6.70 70.13
C GLU A 399 -2.98 5.46 71.00
N GLY A 400 -3.61 4.42 70.46
CA GLY A 400 -3.86 3.13 71.13
C GLY A 400 -2.59 2.42 71.61
N LEU A 401 -1.48 2.52 70.86
CA LEU A 401 -0.18 1.95 71.24
C LEU A 401 0.43 2.57 72.51
N SER A 402 -0.04 3.76 72.91
CA SER A 402 0.46 4.48 74.09
C SER A 402 -0.39 4.28 75.35
N GLY A 403 -1.51 3.56 75.23
CA GLY A 403 -2.49 3.34 76.29
C GLY A 403 -2.43 1.93 76.92
N ASP A 404 -3.26 1.74 77.93
CA ASP A 404 -3.57 0.47 78.59
C ASP A 404 -4.55 -0.38 77.76
N VAL A 405 -4.68 -1.69 78.06
CA VAL A 405 -5.40 -2.69 77.23
C VAL A 405 -6.84 -2.27 76.84
N SER A 406 -7.53 -1.49 77.67
CA SER A 406 -8.85 -0.95 77.34
C SER A 406 -8.81 0.18 76.31
N GLY A 407 -7.75 0.99 76.27
CA GLY A 407 -7.54 2.02 75.27
C GLY A 407 -7.15 1.46 73.90
N GLU A 408 -6.41 0.34 73.87
CA GLU A 408 -6.05 -0.36 72.63
C GLU A 408 -7.30 -0.93 71.91
N LEU A 409 -8.21 -1.56 72.65
CA LEU A 409 -9.49 -2.05 72.11
C LEU A 409 -10.39 -0.92 71.56
N VAL A 410 -10.40 0.24 72.21
CA VAL A 410 -11.18 1.40 71.76
C VAL A 410 -10.57 2.01 70.50
N ALA A 411 -9.23 2.10 70.44
CA ALA A 411 -8.50 2.55 69.26
C ALA A 411 -8.73 1.64 68.04
N GLU A 412 -8.72 0.32 68.24
CA GLU A 412 -9.01 -0.66 67.18
C GLU A 412 -10.44 -0.55 66.66
N GLN A 413 -11.42 -0.31 67.54
CA GLN A 413 -12.81 -0.06 67.14
C GLN A 413 -12.94 1.21 66.31
N LEU A 414 -12.37 2.32 66.78
CA LEU A 414 -12.45 3.60 66.08
C LEU A 414 -11.74 3.55 64.71
N ALA A 415 -10.56 2.93 64.63
CA ALA A 415 -9.85 2.72 63.39
C ALA A 415 -10.64 1.83 62.40
N THR A 416 -11.30 0.79 62.92
CA THR A 416 -12.17 -0.08 62.12
C THR A 416 -13.36 0.71 61.54
N GLU A 417 -14.01 1.57 62.33
CA GLU A 417 -15.11 2.42 61.86
C GLU A 417 -14.64 3.37 60.74
N GLN A 418 -13.46 3.98 60.90
CA GLN A 418 -12.88 4.86 59.90
C GLN A 418 -12.53 4.13 58.60
N LEU A 419 -12.01 2.91 58.69
CA LEU A 419 -11.74 2.08 57.51
C LEU A 419 -13.00 1.58 56.81
N ILE A 420 -14.09 1.32 57.55
CA ILE A 420 -15.39 1.02 56.95
C ILE A 420 -15.93 2.24 56.21
N LYS A 421 -15.80 3.44 56.79
CA LYS A 421 -16.16 4.71 56.14
C LYS A 421 -15.31 4.93 54.88
N ALA A 422 -14.01 4.67 54.94
CA ALA A 422 -13.10 4.73 53.80
C ALA A 422 -13.53 3.75 52.68
N GLY A 423 -13.79 2.49 53.03
CA GLY A 423 -14.27 1.48 52.10
C GLY A 423 -15.62 1.80 51.48
N ASN A 424 -16.52 2.49 52.19
CA ASN A 424 -17.78 2.97 51.63
C ASN A 424 -17.57 4.12 50.63
N CYS A 425 -16.62 5.03 50.88
CA CYS A 425 -16.27 6.07 49.91
C CYS A 425 -15.79 5.45 48.59
N LEU A 426 -15.03 4.35 48.65
CA LEU A 426 -14.53 3.65 47.47
C LEU A 426 -15.62 2.87 46.70
N LYS A 427 -16.75 2.52 47.33
CA LYS A 427 -17.86 1.85 46.61
C LYS A 427 -18.47 2.77 45.55
N ASP A 428 -18.58 4.05 45.88
CA ASP A 428 -19.13 5.07 44.97
C ASP A 428 -18.09 5.52 43.93
N LEU A 429 -16.79 5.36 44.23
CA LEU A 429 -15.69 5.76 43.34
C LEU A 429 -15.78 5.11 41.96
N LYS A 430 -16.20 3.85 41.87
CA LYS A 430 -16.24 3.12 40.58
C LYS A 430 -17.22 3.75 39.59
N GLU A 431 -18.44 4.05 40.04
CA GLU A 431 -19.48 4.70 39.23
C GLU A 431 -19.07 6.14 38.82
N VAL A 432 -18.32 6.81 39.68
CA VAL A 432 -17.80 8.15 39.41
C VAL A 432 -16.65 8.11 38.40
N LEU A 433 -15.73 7.15 38.52
CA LEU A 433 -14.66 6.92 37.55
C LEU A 433 -15.20 6.58 36.17
N GLU A 434 -16.35 5.91 36.06
CA GLU A 434 -16.97 5.66 34.75
C GLU A 434 -17.31 6.95 34.01
N ARG A 435 -17.75 7.98 34.75
CA ARG A 435 -18.12 9.31 34.25
C ARG A 435 -16.90 10.22 34.05
N ASP A 436 -15.96 10.22 34.99
CA ASP A 436 -14.79 11.11 34.99
C ASP A 436 -13.67 10.64 34.05
N CYS A 437 -13.45 9.32 33.96
CA CYS A 437 -12.37 8.72 33.19
C CYS A 437 -12.90 8.04 31.92
N LYS A 438 -13.60 8.78 31.05
CA LYS A 438 -14.13 8.27 29.76
C LYS A 438 -13.09 7.51 28.94
N ARG A 439 -13.56 6.52 28.17
CA ARG A 439 -12.69 5.77 27.24
C ARG A 439 -12.23 6.68 26.11
N GLN A 440 -10.93 6.71 25.85
CA GLN A 440 -10.34 7.62 24.89
C GLN A 440 -10.06 6.93 23.55
N VAL A 441 -10.58 7.50 22.46
CA VAL A 441 -10.31 7.06 21.08
C VAL A 441 -9.59 8.16 20.33
N VAL A 442 -8.42 7.84 19.79
CA VAL A 442 -7.60 8.79 19.05
C VAL A 442 -7.60 8.40 17.58
N PHE A 443 -8.10 9.28 16.72
CA PHE A 443 -8.08 9.12 15.27
C PHE A 443 -6.88 9.86 14.69
N LEU A 444 -6.07 9.16 13.89
CA LEU A 444 -4.83 9.66 13.30
C LEU A 444 -4.87 9.74 11.76
N PRO A 445 -5.76 10.55 11.15
CA PRO A 445 -5.74 10.75 9.71
C PRO A 445 -4.53 11.61 9.30
N HIS A 446 -3.90 11.31 8.18
CA HIS A 446 -2.80 12.12 7.65
C HIS A 446 -3.26 13.20 6.65
N SER A 447 -4.42 12.99 5.99
CA SER A 447 -4.98 13.94 5.00
C SER A 447 -6.48 14.15 5.17
N ALA A 448 -6.93 15.39 4.94
CA ALA A 448 -8.32 15.81 4.96
C ALA A 448 -9.14 15.14 3.84
N LYS A 449 -8.51 14.81 2.70
CA LYS A 449 -9.14 14.08 1.58
C LYS A 449 -9.77 12.76 2.04
N HIS A 450 -9.11 12.09 2.98
CA HIS A 450 -9.47 10.77 3.47
C HIS A 450 -10.38 10.82 4.69
N PHE A 451 -10.71 12.00 5.23
CA PHE A 451 -11.52 12.14 6.44
C PHE A 451 -12.90 11.48 6.34
N ALA A 452 -13.48 11.44 5.13
CA ALA A 452 -14.78 10.81 4.88
C ALA A 452 -14.83 9.31 5.24
N SER A 453 -13.68 8.60 5.26
CA SER A 453 -13.64 7.19 5.64
C SER A 453 -13.76 6.96 7.16
N LEU A 454 -13.53 8.00 7.96
CA LEU A 454 -13.56 7.93 9.43
C LEU A 454 -14.69 8.75 10.03
N ARG A 455 -15.11 9.83 9.36
CA ARG A 455 -16.10 10.80 9.85
C ARG A 455 -17.37 10.14 10.41
N PRO A 456 -18.06 9.23 9.71
CA PRO A 456 -19.30 8.66 10.25
C PRO A 456 -19.10 7.82 11.52
N LEU A 457 -17.93 7.19 11.68
CA LEU A 457 -17.57 6.51 12.93
C LEU A 457 -17.26 7.50 14.05
N ILE A 458 -16.55 8.60 13.75
CA ILE A 458 -16.29 9.69 14.70
C ILE A 458 -17.60 10.28 15.20
N ASP A 459 -18.53 10.60 14.30
CA ASP A 459 -19.85 11.14 14.63
C ASP A 459 -20.60 10.19 15.59
N ALA A 460 -20.65 8.90 15.26
CA ALA A 460 -21.31 7.89 16.10
C ALA A 460 -20.67 7.70 17.49
N LEU A 461 -19.35 7.90 17.61
CA LEU A 461 -18.65 7.82 18.90
C LEU A 461 -18.78 9.10 19.73
N GLN A 462 -18.93 10.27 19.09
CA GLN A 462 -19.14 11.54 19.80
C GLN A 462 -20.51 11.63 20.47
N GLU A 463 -21.51 10.91 19.96
CA GLU A 463 -22.84 10.80 20.57
C GLU A 463 -22.83 10.01 21.90
N ARG A 464 -21.74 9.29 22.21
CA ARG A 464 -21.66 8.46 23.40
C ARG A 464 -21.17 9.23 24.62
N GLU A 465 -21.89 9.12 25.72
CA GLU A 465 -21.51 9.78 26.98
C GLU A 465 -20.24 9.19 27.61
N ASP A 466 -19.95 7.90 27.39
CA ASP A 466 -18.83 7.15 27.97
C ASP A 466 -17.50 7.27 27.20
N THR A 467 -17.50 8.03 26.09
CA THR A 467 -16.40 8.08 25.12
C THR A 467 -15.86 9.50 24.99
N GLU A 468 -14.53 9.61 24.90
CA GLU A 468 -13.82 10.83 24.56
C GLU A 468 -13.10 10.63 23.21
N VAL A 469 -13.57 11.32 22.18
CA VAL A 469 -12.97 11.25 20.83
C VAL A 469 -11.96 12.37 20.64
N LYS A 470 -10.75 12.02 20.22
CA LYS A 470 -9.69 12.95 19.79
C LYS A 470 -9.45 12.78 18.30
N LEU A 471 -9.77 13.81 17.52
CA LEU A 471 -9.37 13.88 16.12
C LEU A 471 -8.02 14.59 16.05
N MET A 472 -6.98 13.89 15.57
CA MET A 472 -5.61 14.38 15.55
C MET A 472 -4.99 14.13 14.19
N PRO A 473 -5.11 15.08 13.25
CA PRO A 473 -4.38 15.04 12.01
C PRO A 473 -2.88 14.92 12.28
N ILE A 474 -2.19 14.04 11.56
CA ILE A 474 -0.75 13.78 11.73
C ILE A 474 0.06 14.23 10.51
N PRO A 475 1.30 14.67 10.71
CA PRO A 475 2.18 15.05 9.60
C PRO A 475 2.61 13.82 8.80
N TYR A 476 2.89 14.05 7.53
CA TYR A 476 3.47 13.07 6.61
C TYR A 476 4.50 13.73 5.71
N PHE A 477 5.31 12.93 5.02
CA PHE A 477 6.45 13.38 4.23
C PHE A 477 6.41 12.78 2.84
N ASP A 478 6.81 13.56 1.84
CA ASP A 478 7.16 12.99 0.54
C ASP A 478 8.47 12.20 0.66
N ARG A 479 8.53 11.04 0.00
CA ARG A 479 9.66 10.12 0.02
C ARG A 479 10.39 10.17 -1.31
N LEU A 480 11.72 10.18 -1.29
CA LEU A 480 12.54 10.14 -2.50
C LEU A 480 12.78 8.70 -2.99
N GLY A 481 13.34 8.54 -4.18
CA GLY A 481 13.58 7.23 -4.79
C GLY A 481 14.56 6.35 -4.00
N ASP A 482 15.44 6.97 -3.22
CA ASP A 482 16.37 6.31 -2.29
C ASP A 482 15.75 5.97 -0.92
N GLY A 483 14.48 6.34 -0.72
CA GLY A 483 13.73 6.11 0.50
C GLY A 483 13.91 7.18 1.58
N SER A 484 14.74 8.20 1.37
CA SER A 484 14.83 9.32 2.30
C SER A 484 13.55 10.16 2.32
N LEU A 485 13.24 10.78 3.47
CA LEU A 485 12.12 11.70 3.61
C LEU A 485 12.53 13.11 3.21
N SER A 486 11.65 13.83 2.53
CA SER A 486 11.89 15.17 1.99
C SER A 486 10.94 16.21 2.59
N GLU A 487 9.98 16.71 1.82
CA GLU A 487 9.05 17.75 2.24
C GLU A 487 8.04 17.23 3.27
N MET A 488 7.84 17.99 4.36
CA MET A 488 6.85 17.68 5.40
C MET A 488 5.54 18.40 5.11
N HIS A 489 4.44 17.68 5.28
CA HIS A 489 3.07 18.11 5.02
C HIS A 489 2.22 17.94 6.26
N TYR A 490 1.36 18.92 6.53
CA TYR A 490 0.41 18.90 7.63
C TYR A 490 -0.89 19.59 7.22
N GLU A 491 -1.98 18.81 7.13
CA GLU A 491 -3.29 19.27 6.66
C GLU A 491 -4.28 19.60 7.78
N GLY A 492 -3.81 19.81 9.03
CA GLY A 492 -4.70 19.99 10.18
C GLY A 492 -5.71 21.14 10.05
N GLU A 493 -5.33 22.23 9.36
CA GLU A 493 -6.19 23.39 9.10
C GLU A 493 -7.23 23.14 7.99
N ASP A 494 -7.04 22.09 7.19
CA ASP A 494 -7.93 21.73 6.07
C ASP A 494 -9.10 20.84 6.52
N PHE A 495 -9.09 20.36 7.78
CA PHE A 495 -10.20 19.61 8.36
C PHE A 495 -11.40 20.51 8.67
N PRO A 496 -12.64 19.98 8.66
CA PRO A 496 -13.83 20.79 8.92
C PRO A 496 -13.83 21.37 10.35
N LYS A 497 -14.09 22.68 10.45
CA LYS A 497 -13.95 23.47 11.69
C LYS A 497 -14.89 23.06 12.81
N GLU A 498 -15.97 22.36 12.48
CA GLU A 498 -16.92 21.79 13.44
C GLU A 498 -16.31 20.66 14.29
N TYR A 499 -15.21 20.04 13.85
CA TYR A 499 -14.51 19.02 14.63
C TYR A 499 -13.37 19.63 15.44
N PRO A 500 -13.33 19.43 16.77
CA PRO A 500 -12.22 19.92 17.59
C PRO A 500 -10.95 19.13 17.27
N ILE A 501 -9.98 19.82 16.67
CA ILE A 501 -8.68 19.26 16.32
C ILE A 501 -7.76 19.25 17.55
N THR A 502 -7.16 18.08 17.83
CA THR A 502 -6.11 17.91 18.82
C THR A 502 -4.76 18.12 18.15
N ASP A 503 -3.94 19.06 18.65
CA ASP A 503 -2.60 19.28 18.12
C ASP A 503 -1.65 18.16 18.54
N TYR A 504 -1.14 17.42 17.55
CA TYR A 504 -0.23 16.28 17.73
C TYR A 504 1.06 16.64 18.49
N ARG A 505 1.50 17.90 18.45
CA ARG A 505 2.71 18.37 19.16
C ARG A 505 2.49 18.49 20.66
N SER A 506 1.24 18.62 21.09
CA SER A 506 0.87 18.77 22.49
C SER A 506 0.44 17.46 23.15
N TYR A 507 0.19 16.41 22.35
CA TYR A 507 -0.37 15.15 22.82
C TYR A 507 0.73 14.16 23.26
N ASN A 508 0.81 13.88 24.56
CA ASN A 508 1.80 12.96 25.10
C ASN A 508 1.22 11.53 25.19
N PHE A 509 1.48 10.69 24.19
CA PHE A 509 0.99 9.32 24.12
C PHE A 509 1.36 8.44 25.34
N ALA A 510 2.58 8.59 25.86
CA ALA A 510 3.04 7.81 27.02
C ALA A 510 2.34 8.25 28.32
N ALA A 511 1.97 9.53 28.41
CA ALA A 511 1.15 10.01 29.51
C ALA A 511 -0.30 9.58 29.32
N GLU A 512 -0.90 9.84 28.15
CA GLU A 512 -2.33 9.67 27.87
C GLU A 512 -2.78 8.20 27.91
N LEU A 513 -2.02 7.29 27.29
CA LEU A 513 -2.35 5.85 27.17
C LEU A 513 -3.79 5.62 26.70
N PRO A 514 -4.14 6.02 25.46
CA PRO A 514 -5.49 5.87 24.94
C PRO A 514 -5.97 4.41 24.95
N ASP A 515 -7.28 4.23 25.10
CA ASP A 515 -7.90 2.90 25.02
C ASP A 515 -7.83 2.37 23.58
N CYS A 516 -8.02 3.25 22.60
CA CYS A 516 -7.94 2.88 21.19
C CYS A 516 -7.27 3.97 20.35
N ILE A 517 -6.42 3.54 19.43
CA ILE A 517 -5.91 4.36 18.32
C ILE A 517 -6.48 3.81 17.02
N VAL A 518 -7.04 4.69 16.19
CA VAL A 518 -7.54 4.38 14.85
C VAL A 518 -6.68 5.09 13.81
N THR A 519 -6.12 4.34 12.86
CA THR A 519 -5.33 4.85 11.73
C THR A 519 -5.96 4.45 10.40
N ASN A 520 -5.77 5.27 9.37
CA ASN A 520 -6.10 4.97 7.98
C ASN A 520 -4.88 4.73 7.08
N SER A 521 -3.67 4.84 7.61
CA SER A 521 -2.42 4.55 6.89
C SER A 521 -1.79 3.27 7.44
N PRO A 522 -1.68 2.19 6.65
CA PRO A 522 -1.08 0.93 7.08
C PRO A 522 0.40 0.79 6.67
N TYR A 523 0.95 1.78 5.96
CA TYR A 523 2.18 1.60 5.18
C TYR A 523 3.47 1.73 6.00
N ASP A 524 3.44 2.48 7.10
CA ASP A 524 4.62 2.95 7.83
C ASP A 524 5.71 3.46 6.87
N ALA A 525 6.88 2.80 6.84
CA ALA A 525 8.02 3.16 6.01
C ALA A 525 7.96 2.62 4.56
N PHE A 526 6.94 1.84 4.20
CA PHE A 526 6.94 0.99 2.99
C PHE A 526 6.09 1.52 1.84
N ASN A 527 5.43 2.68 1.97
CA ASN A 527 4.90 3.36 0.78
C ASN A 527 6.08 4.04 0.03
N PRO A 528 6.24 3.78 -1.29
CA PRO A 528 7.39 4.25 -2.06
C PRO A 528 7.37 5.76 -2.33
N VAL A 529 6.23 6.43 -2.16
CA VAL A 529 6.05 7.84 -2.51
C VAL A 529 5.95 8.77 -1.31
N TRP A 530 5.39 8.31 -0.21
CA TRP A 530 5.20 9.13 0.98
C TRP A 530 5.24 8.29 2.25
N SER A 531 5.21 8.92 3.42
CA SER A 531 5.17 8.23 4.71
C SER A 531 4.67 9.15 5.80
N VAL A 532 3.88 8.63 6.74
CA VAL A 532 3.57 9.38 7.98
C VAL A 532 4.86 9.64 8.76
N ASP A 533 4.87 10.63 9.65
CA ASP A 533 6.02 10.84 10.53
C ASP A 533 6.39 9.52 11.26
N PRO A 534 7.67 9.12 11.27
CA PRO A 534 8.09 7.85 11.85
C PRO A 534 7.65 7.64 13.29
N PHE A 535 7.34 8.68 14.06
CA PHE A 535 6.75 8.56 15.39
C PHE A 535 5.39 7.83 15.37
N PHE A 536 4.59 8.00 14.32
CA PHE A 536 3.27 7.38 14.16
C PHE A 536 3.30 6.04 13.41
N TYR A 537 4.47 5.44 13.21
CA TYR A 537 4.53 4.08 12.70
C TYR A 537 3.85 3.11 13.66
N SER A 538 3.20 2.11 13.08
CA SER A 538 2.33 1.19 13.80
C SER A 538 3.08 0.35 14.85
N ASP A 539 4.39 0.09 14.66
CA ASP A 539 5.27 -0.59 15.63
C ASP A 539 5.53 0.25 16.91
N LYS A 540 5.47 1.58 16.80
CA LYS A 540 5.56 2.51 17.93
C LYS A 540 4.19 2.74 18.54
N LEU A 541 3.15 2.97 17.74
CA LEU A 541 1.81 3.23 18.23
C LEU A 541 1.27 2.09 19.10
N LYS A 542 1.58 0.84 18.74
CA LYS A 542 1.18 -0.34 19.53
C LYS A 542 1.70 -0.29 20.97
N GLN A 543 2.74 0.48 21.28
CA GLN A 543 3.27 0.60 22.65
C GLN A 543 2.45 1.53 23.56
N TYR A 544 1.57 2.36 22.98
CA TYR A 544 0.84 3.39 23.71
C TYR A 544 -0.67 3.16 23.82
N THR A 545 -1.22 2.13 23.18
CA THR A 545 -2.66 1.88 23.16
C THR A 545 -3.00 0.43 23.47
N ASN A 546 -4.13 0.23 24.16
CA ASN A 546 -4.69 -1.10 24.40
C ASN A 546 -5.12 -1.75 23.07
N LYS A 547 -5.86 -1.02 22.23
CA LYS A 547 -6.24 -1.49 20.89
C LYS A 547 -5.74 -0.54 19.79
N LEU A 548 -5.15 -1.10 18.74
CA LEU A 548 -4.78 -0.41 17.51
C LEU A 548 -5.69 -0.93 16.39
N VAL A 549 -6.40 -0.02 15.72
CA VAL A 549 -7.37 -0.37 14.67
C VAL A 549 -6.98 0.31 13.38
N TYR A 550 -6.92 -0.46 12.30
CA TYR A 550 -6.72 0.05 10.94
C TYR A 550 -8.05 0.02 10.16
N ILE A 551 -8.41 1.13 9.55
CA ILE A 551 -9.57 1.27 8.65
C ILE A 551 -9.09 1.90 7.34
N PRO A 552 -9.10 1.18 6.20
CA PRO A 552 -8.70 1.73 4.91
C PRO A 552 -9.50 2.98 4.54
N ASP A 553 -8.84 3.96 3.91
CA ASP A 553 -9.47 5.18 3.39
C ASP A 553 -9.98 5.09 1.96
N PHE A 554 -10.10 3.86 1.44
CA PHE A 554 -10.57 3.56 0.11
C PHE A 554 -11.44 2.30 0.08
N VAL A 555 -12.14 2.10 -1.03
CA VAL A 555 -12.96 0.90 -1.34
C VAL A 555 -12.64 0.52 -2.77
N THR A 556 -12.38 -0.77 -3.02
CA THR A 556 -12.18 -1.32 -4.38
C THR A 556 -13.41 -2.11 -4.81
N ASP A 557 -13.42 -2.58 -6.06
CA ASP A 557 -14.27 -3.72 -6.41
C ASP A 557 -13.88 -4.94 -5.54
N GLU A 558 -14.80 -5.88 -5.37
CA GLU A 558 -14.48 -7.15 -4.74
C GLU A 558 -13.44 -7.89 -5.58
N ILE A 559 -12.47 -8.54 -4.92
CA ILE A 559 -11.36 -9.22 -5.57
C ILE A 559 -11.49 -10.71 -5.30
N ASP A 560 -11.65 -11.51 -6.35
CA ASP A 560 -11.56 -12.97 -6.27
C ASP A 560 -10.20 -13.45 -6.79
N PRO A 561 -9.33 -14.01 -5.93
CA PRO A 561 -8.00 -14.49 -6.33
C PRO A 561 -8.02 -15.64 -7.35
N GLN A 562 -9.19 -16.23 -7.62
CA GLN A 562 -9.36 -17.28 -8.62
C GLN A 562 -9.80 -16.75 -9.99
N LEU A 563 -10.28 -15.50 -10.07
CA LEU A 563 -10.70 -14.89 -11.33
C LEU A 563 -9.54 -14.19 -12.01
N GLU A 564 -9.35 -14.49 -13.30
CA GLU A 564 -8.29 -13.87 -14.11
C GLU A 564 -8.46 -12.35 -14.22
N GLU A 565 -9.71 -11.84 -14.28
CA GLU A 565 -10.01 -10.40 -14.29
C GLU A 565 -9.48 -9.65 -13.06
N ASP A 566 -9.32 -10.37 -11.94
CA ASP A 566 -8.85 -9.79 -10.69
C ASP A 566 -7.36 -10.04 -10.44
N GLY A 567 -6.66 -10.75 -11.33
CA GLY A 567 -5.24 -11.10 -11.15
C GLY A 567 -4.33 -9.89 -10.90
N LYS A 568 -4.52 -8.80 -11.67
CA LYS A 568 -3.77 -7.53 -11.48
C LYS A 568 -4.16 -6.82 -10.18
N ALA A 569 -5.44 -6.85 -9.80
CA ALA A 569 -5.92 -6.24 -8.57
C ALA A 569 -5.37 -7.00 -7.35
N PHE A 570 -5.43 -8.34 -7.38
CA PHE A 570 -4.86 -9.23 -6.38
C PHE A 570 -3.33 -9.09 -6.28
N TYR A 571 -2.63 -8.84 -7.40
CA TYR A 571 -1.23 -8.47 -7.37
C TYR A 571 -1.03 -7.18 -6.55
N ASN A 572 -1.75 -6.10 -6.89
CA ASN A 572 -1.63 -4.78 -6.24
C ASN A 572 -1.99 -4.80 -4.74
N MET A 573 -2.74 -5.80 -4.24
CA MET A 573 -2.98 -5.97 -2.81
C MET A 573 -1.69 -5.96 -1.97
N ARG A 574 -0.53 -6.29 -2.54
CA ARG A 574 0.75 -6.23 -1.81
C ARG A 574 1.09 -4.84 -1.26
N TYR A 575 0.59 -3.78 -1.90
CA TYR A 575 0.92 -2.41 -1.51
C TYR A 575 0.10 -1.90 -0.32
N TYR A 576 -0.96 -2.62 0.09
CA TYR A 576 -1.83 -2.20 1.21
C TYR A 576 -2.28 -3.34 2.14
N VAL A 577 -1.99 -4.60 1.80
CA VAL A 577 -2.28 -5.79 2.62
C VAL A 577 -1.01 -6.35 3.24
N THR A 578 0.06 -6.52 2.45
CA THR A 578 1.34 -7.06 2.93
C THR A 578 2.25 -5.93 3.40
N VAL A 579 1.75 -5.16 4.37
CA VAL A 579 2.36 -3.94 4.93
C VAL A 579 2.23 -3.96 6.45
N PRO A 580 3.16 -3.35 7.21
CA PRO A 580 3.27 -3.57 8.66
C PRO A 580 2.01 -3.22 9.46
N GLY A 581 1.28 -2.15 9.07
CA GLY A 581 0.09 -1.73 9.80
C GLY A 581 -0.99 -2.81 9.91
N VAL A 582 -1.12 -3.68 8.90
CA VAL A 582 -2.09 -4.80 8.92
C VAL A 582 -1.67 -5.88 9.93
N PHE A 583 -0.36 -6.12 10.07
CA PHE A 583 0.17 -7.09 11.03
C PHE A 583 0.24 -6.51 12.45
N HIS A 584 0.50 -5.22 12.61
CA HIS A 584 0.63 -4.56 13.91
C HIS A 584 -0.72 -4.21 14.56
N ALA A 585 -1.74 -3.89 13.76
CA ALA A 585 -3.08 -3.58 14.27
C ALA A 585 -3.68 -4.79 15.00
N ASP A 586 -4.47 -4.54 16.05
CA ASP A 586 -5.32 -5.57 16.68
C ASP A 586 -6.49 -5.93 15.77
N TYR A 587 -7.04 -4.93 15.08
CA TYR A 587 -8.10 -5.13 14.09
C TYR A 587 -7.86 -4.36 12.81
N THR A 588 -8.16 -4.99 11.69
CA THR A 588 -8.27 -4.35 10.37
C THR A 588 -9.70 -4.51 9.87
N ILE A 589 -10.42 -3.42 9.67
CA ILE A 589 -11.83 -3.44 9.23
C ILE A 589 -11.87 -3.16 7.73
N VAL A 590 -12.33 -4.14 6.93
CA VAL A 590 -12.42 -4.04 5.47
C VAL A 590 -13.88 -4.07 4.99
N GLN A 591 -14.08 -3.61 3.76
CA GLN A 591 -15.40 -3.31 3.16
C GLN A 591 -16.41 -4.47 3.15
N SER A 592 -15.97 -5.72 3.21
CA SER A 592 -16.86 -6.88 3.09
C SER A 592 -16.19 -8.19 3.53
N GLU A 593 -17.01 -9.23 3.71
CA GLU A 593 -16.51 -10.59 3.94
C GLU A 593 -15.77 -11.17 2.73
N ALA A 594 -16.12 -10.76 1.51
CA ALA A 594 -15.41 -11.18 0.31
C ALA A 594 -14.01 -10.57 0.29
N MET A 595 -13.89 -9.27 0.55
CA MET A 595 -12.60 -8.59 0.69
C MET A 595 -11.76 -9.16 1.84
N ARG A 596 -12.38 -9.51 2.97
CA ARG A 596 -11.69 -10.21 4.08
C ARG A 596 -11.04 -11.51 3.60
N LYS A 597 -11.75 -12.31 2.80
CA LYS A 597 -11.19 -13.55 2.23
C LYS A 597 -10.01 -13.25 1.30
N ALA A 598 -10.12 -12.23 0.46
CA ALA A 598 -9.03 -11.81 -0.43
C ALA A 598 -7.78 -11.37 0.36
N TYR A 599 -7.97 -10.61 1.45
CA TYR A 599 -6.88 -10.22 2.35
C TYR A 599 -6.20 -11.45 2.97
N LEU A 600 -6.97 -12.40 3.49
CA LEU A 600 -6.44 -13.60 4.12
C LEU A 600 -5.68 -14.48 3.11
N GLU A 601 -6.20 -14.66 1.91
CA GLU A 601 -5.50 -15.37 0.83
C GLU A 601 -4.19 -14.68 0.47
N LYS A 602 -4.20 -13.35 0.32
CA LYS A 602 -3.00 -12.59 0.01
C LYS A 602 -1.93 -12.72 1.09
N ILE A 603 -2.33 -12.70 2.36
CA ILE A 603 -1.42 -12.87 3.49
C ILE A 603 -0.88 -14.31 3.54
N SER A 604 -1.69 -15.33 3.28
CA SER A 604 -1.23 -16.73 3.23
C SER A 604 -0.09 -16.90 2.22
N ARG A 605 -0.31 -16.47 0.97
CA ARG A 605 0.71 -16.55 -0.09
C ARG A 605 1.97 -15.76 0.24
N PHE A 606 1.81 -14.59 0.85
CA PHE A 606 2.95 -13.78 1.29
C PHE A 606 3.78 -14.48 2.38
N LEU A 607 3.14 -15.09 3.38
CA LEU A 607 3.86 -15.81 4.45
C LEU A 607 4.55 -17.07 3.92
N GLU A 608 3.93 -17.79 2.98
CA GLU A 608 4.53 -18.93 2.29
C GLU A 608 5.78 -18.50 1.48
N GLU A 609 5.69 -17.40 0.74
CA GLU A 609 6.83 -16.83 0.00
C GLU A 609 7.98 -16.41 0.92
N GLU A 610 7.69 -15.85 2.10
CA GLU A 610 8.72 -15.47 3.07
C GLU A 610 9.41 -16.70 3.72
N GLU A 611 8.65 -17.76 4.04
CA GLU A 611 9.21 -19.02 4.58
C GLU A 611 10.16 -19.70 3.56
N ASP A 612 9.74 -19.78 2.29
CA ASP A 612 10.55 -20.32 1.19
C ASP A 612 11.91 -19.58 1.05
N LEU A 613 11.90 -18.27 1.29
CA LEU A 613 13.10 -17.45 1.20
C LEU A 613 14.01 -17.61 2.42
N GLU A 614 13.45 -17.73 3.62
CA GLU A 614 14.21 -18.07 4.83
C GLU A 614 14.90 -19.44 4.70
N GLU A 615 14.21 -20.45 4.15
CA GLU A 615 14.80 -21.76 3.90
C GLU A 615 15.97 -21.71 2.90
N LYS A 616 15.81 -20.96 1.80
CA LYS A 616 16.85 -20.73 0.79
C LYS A 616 18.05 -19.99 1.38
N ALA A 617 17.84 -19.02 2.27
CA ALA A 617 18.90 -18.31 2.98
C ALA A 617 19.62 -19.21 4.00
N GLY A 618 18.87 -20.03 4.76
CA GLY A 618 19.40 -20.96 5.75
C GLY A 618 20.25 -22.09 5.18
N ASN A 619 19.97 -22.54 3.94
CA ASN A 619 20.78 -23.54 3.26
C ASN A 619 22.18 -23.07 2.82
N LYS A 620 22.45 -21.75 2.82
CA LYS A 620 23.82 -21.20 2.64
C LYS A 620 24.66 -21.20 3.93
N GLY A 621 24.07 -21.55 5.08
CA GLY A 621 24.70 -21.51 6.40
C GLY A 621 24.51 -22.80 7.22
N ARG A 622 24.58 -23.99 6.62
CA ARG A 622 24.49 -25.26 7.36
C ARG A 622 25.80 -25.64 8.04
N LEU A 623 26.09 -24.98 9.16
CA LEU A 623 26.81 -25.54 10.31
C LEU A 623 26.64 -24.53 11.46
N GLN A 624 25.94 -24.94 12.53
CA GLN A 624 25.64 -24.18 13.78
C GLN A 624 24.26 -23.53 13.95
N ARG A 625 23.16 -24.19 13.57
CA ARG A 625 21.89 -24.03 14.30
C ARG A 625 21.17 -25.37 14.38
N LYS A 626 21.55 -26.19 15.35
CA LYS A 626 20.79 -27.41 15.70
C LYS A 626 20.32 -27.45 17.15
N GLU A 627 20.49 -26.38 17.93
CA GLU A 627 20.15 -26.40 19.36
C GLU A 627 19.52 -25.10 19.92
N ALA A 628 18.92 -24.24 19.09
CA ALA A 628 18.17 -23.09 19.62
C ALA A 628 16.99 -22.70 18.72
N CYS A 629 15.84 -23.34 18.91
CA CYS A 629 14.51 -22.71 18.79
C CYS A 629 13.41 -23.69 19.23
N LEU A 630 13.03 -23.61 20.50
CA LEU A 630 11.74 -24.12 20.99
C LEU A 630 10.82 -22.90 21.14
N LYS A 631 10.00 -22.67 20.10
CA LYS A 631 8.72 -21.92 19.99
C LYS A 631 8.62 -21.26 18.62
N GLU A 632 8.61 -22.08 17.56
CA GLU A 632 8.30 -21.58 16.22
C GLU A 632 6.79 -21.76 16.00
N ARG A 633 6.06 -20.65 15.82
CA ARG A 633 4.67 -20.68 15.34
C ARG A 633 4.65 -21.12 13.88
N SER A 634 3.76 -22.04 13.53
CA SER A 634 3.53 -22.45 12.12
C SER A 634 2.72 -21.37 11.37
N ILE A 635 2.77 -21.38 10.04
CA ILE A 635 1.91 -20.51 9.20
C ILE A 635 0.44 -20.63 9.60
N ASP A 636 -0.02 -21.84 9.93
CA ASP A 636 -1.40 -22.07 10.42
C ASP A 636 -1.73 -21.25 11.67
N GLU A 637 -0.82 -21.18 12.64
CA GLU A 637 -1.01 -20.38 13.87
C GLU A 637 -1.06 -18.89 13.56
N LEU A 638 -0.19 -18.40 12.66
CA LEU A 638 -0.19 -17.01 12.20
C LEU A 638 -1.50 -16.68 11.50
N MET A 639 -1.98 -17.56 10.63
CA MET A 639 -3.23 -17.39 9.90
C MET A 639 -4.45 -17.42 10.83
N GLN A 640 -4.46 -18.27 11.87
CA GLN A 640 -5.51 -18.23 12.90
C GLN A 640 -5.56 -16.89 13.64
N MET A 641 -4.40 -16.26 13.87
CA MET A 641 -4.35 -14.91 14.42
C MET A 641 -4.92 -13.90 13.43
N MET A 642 -4.45 -13.89 12.18
CA MET A 642 -4.91 -12.94 11.17
C MET A 642 -6.41 -13.05 10.88
N GLN A 643 -6.97 -14.26 10.90
CA GLN A 643 -8.42 -14.48 10.77
C GLN A 643 -9.25 -13.78 11.85
N LYS A 644 -8.73 -13.64 13.07
CA LYS A 644 -9.40 -12.93 14.17
C LYS A 644 -9.22 -11.42 14.07
N LYS A 645 -8.10 -10.97 13.50
CA LYS A 645 -7.71 -9.56 13.37
C LYS A 645 -8.44 -8.88 12.21
N ILE A 646 -8.65 -9.56 11.08
CA ILE A 646 -9.27 -8.95 9.90
C ILE A 646 -10.78 -9.18 9.92
N LEU A 647 -11.54 -8.09 9.89
CA LEU A 647 -13.00 -8.08 9.97
C LEU A 647 -13.59 -7.54 8.65
N GLY A 648 -14.44 -8.33 8.00
CA GLY A 648 -15.18 -7.93 6.80
C GLY A 648 -16.47 -7.21 7.16
N ALA A 649 -16.36 -6.06 7.81
CA ALA A 649 -17.48 -5.39 8.48
C ALA A 649 -17.92 -4.06 7.87
N GLY A 650 -17.49 -3.75 6.65
CA GLY A 650 -17.96 -2.58 5.91
C GLY A 650 -16.96 -1.45 5.81
N SER A 651 -17.40 -0.36 5.19
CA SER A 651 -16.65 0.89 5.07
C SER A 651 -17.60 2.07 5.20
N CYS A 652 -17.17 3.13 5.90
CA CYS A 652 -17.94 4.37 5.98
C CYS A 652 -18.09 5.06 4.61
N LEU A 653 -17.22 4.73 3.63
CA LEU A 653 -17.32 5.24 2.27
C LEU A 653 -18.48 4.65 1.48
N LEU A 654 -19.09 3.56 1.96
CA LEU A 654 -20.26 2.93 1.34
C LEU A 654 -21.60 3.49 1.86
N GLY A 655 -21.57 4.47 2.77
CA GLY A 655 -22.77 5.13 3.31
C GLY A 655 -23.73 4.14 3.97
N GLU A 656 -25.00 4.15 3.57
CA GLU A 656 -26.05 3.28 4.13
C GLU A 656 -26.20 1.92 3.44
N LYS A 657 -25.18 1.46 2.69
CA LYS A 657 -25.23 0.17 2.00
C LYS A 657 -25.40 -0.99 2.99
N GLU A 658 -26.56 -1.62 2.98
CA GLU A 658 -26.91 -2.71 3.90
C GLU A 658 -25.86 -3.83 3.89
N GLY A 659 -25.37 -4.21 5.08
CA GLY A 659 -24.38 -5.27 5.27
C GLY A 659 -22.93 -4.86 5.02
N GLN A 660 -22.66 -3.63 4.57
CA GLN A 660 -21.30 -3.15 4.23
C GLN A 660 -21.06 -1.66 4.55
N GLY A 661 -22.04 -0.96 5.09
CA GLY A 661 -22.04 0.49 5.25
C GLY A 661 -21.53 0.94 6.60
N THR A 662 -21.78 2.21 6.91
CA THR A 662 -21.41 2.85 8.18
C THR A 662 -21.95 2.10 9.39
N LYS A 663 -23.18 1.59 9.32
CA LYS A 663 -23.83 0.91 10.44
C LYS A 663 -23.05 -0.32 10.88
N GLU A 664 -22.61 -1.13 9.92
CA GLU A 664 -21.84 -2.34 10.17
C GLU A 664 -20.45 -2.02 10.72
N VAL A 665 -19.81 -0.95 10.24
CA VAL A 665 -18.52 -0.48 10.78
C VAL A 665 -18.67 -0.05 12.24
N VAL A 666 -19.70 0.73 12.57
CA VAL A 666 -19.99 1.16 13.95
C VAL A 666 -20.29 -0.04 14.86
N GLU A 667 -21.03 -1.03 14.37
CA GLU A 667 -21.31 -2.26 15.12
C GLU A 667 -20.06 -3.09 15.37
N ALA A 668 -19.19 -3.25 14.36
CA ALA A 668 -17.92 -3.95 14.53
C ALA A 668 -17.00 -3.22 15.49
N PHE A 669 -16.92 -1.88 15.39
CA PHE A 669 -16.17 -1.08 16.35
C PHE A 669 -16.75 -1.19 17.76
N ARG A 670 -18.08 -1.27 17.91
CA ARG A 670 -18.73 -1.53 19.21
C ARG A 670 -18.34 -2.91 19.79
N LYS A 671 -18.18 -3.95 18.96
CA LYS A 671 -17.71 -5.25 19.45
C LYS A 671 -16.26 -5.19 19.93
N ILE A 672 -15.40 -4.48 19.19
CA ILE A 672 -14.02 -4.18 19.64
C ILE A 672 -14.06 -3.39 20.95
N TRP A 673 -15.02 -2.48 21.09
CA TRP A 673 -15.26 -1.66 22.27
C TRP A 673 -15.66 -2.46 23.52
N GLU A 674 -16.44 -3.52 23.35
CA GLU A 674 -16.86 -4.40 24.46
C GLU A 674 -15.70 -5.24 25.02
N GLU A 675 -14.61 -5.39 24.27
CA GLU A 675 -13.38 -6.03 24.75
C GLU A 675 -12.43 -5.06 25.50
N LEU A 676 -12.72 -3.75 25.52
CA LEU A 676 -11.95 -2.69 26.18
C LEU A 676 -12.41 -2.43 27.62
#